data_AF-A0A258TVH7-F1
#
_entry.id   AF-A0A258TVH7-F1
#
_cell.length_a   1.000
_cell.length_b   1.000
_cell.length_c   1.000
_cell.angle_alpha   90.00
_cell.angle_beta   90.00
_cell.angle_gamma   90.00
#
_symmetry.space_group_name_H-M   'P 1'
#
loop_
_entity.id
_entity.type
_entity.pdbx_description
1 polymer ?
#
loop_
_entity_poly.entity_id
_entity_poly.type
_entity_poly.pdbx_seq_one_letter_code
_entity_poly.pdbx_strand_id
1 'polypeptide(L)'
;MRVLSIIPPMTQLNTPYPSTAYLTGFLRSRGVDAVQEDLALALVLRLFSPAGLGAIRACIEALPKAKRTPRVKAFDEQFDRYLASITPAVAFLQGRDPSIGHRIAGRGFLPEGARFDSLDVYVDPNENDDGGDPLAWAFGALGVQDRARHFATLYLNDVADVLRDAVDARFEFVRYAESLAQSQPTFDPLAEALAAPLNLVDQSLRDLTLESVARHAPAVVLLSAPFPGNVYAAFRIAQAIKASHPGIVTVLGGGYVNTELRELSEPRVFDYFDYVCLDDGERPLLALLEHLRGERGQDRLVRTFVRGDEKVRYIHFPEPDIPFAEVGTPTWDGLPLDRYLSVLDMLNPMHRLWSDGRWNKLTVAHGCYWKKCSFCDVSLDYIGRYDAIAAATLVDRIEAVIGETGQTGFHFVDEAAPPKALKALAEELEKRNRAISWWGNIRFEKSFTPELCRQLADSGCIAVSGGLEVASDRLLKLMQKGVSVEQVARVTRAFSDAGILVHAYLMYGFPTQTVQDTVDALEYVRQLFAAGCIQSGFFHRFVCTVHSPVGLHPEQFGVTLKPLHPQGVRQFRKAAEPPTALLPPVSFAKNDVGFDDPTGVDHDTLGIALNKALYNYMHGIGLDDDVRQWFRGHPTERVPRTRVPRHFIERALG
;
A
#
# COMPACT_ATOMS: atom_id res chain seq x y z
N MET A 1 22.37 24.70 -4.56
CA MET A 1 21.11 24.26 -5.20
C MET A 1 20.38 23.43 -4.16
N ARG A 2 19.17 23.85 -3.74
CA ARG A 2 18.37 23.12 -2.74
C ARG A 2 17.36 22.20 -3.42
N VAL A 3 17.22 20.99 -2.89
CA VAL A 3 16.27 19.96 -3.34
C VAL A 3 15.17 19.79 -2.29
N LEU A 4 13.91 19.84 -2.71
CA LEU A 4 12.75 19.56 -1.87
C LEU A 4 12.07 18.26 -2.34
N SER A 5 12.03 17.25 -1.49
CA SER A 5 11.35 15.98 -1.74
C SER A 5 9.94 15.99 -1.15
N ILE A 6 8.92 15.76 -1.98
CA ILE A 6 7.51 15.79 -1.57
C ILE A 6 6.86 14.42 -1.79
N ILE A 7 6.13 13.97 -0.78
CA ILE A 7 5.12 12.91 -0.90
C ILE A 7 3.76 13.54 -1.27
N PRO A 8 3.20 13.26 -2.46
CA PRO A 8 1.86 13.69 -2.81
C PRO A 8 0.79 12.99 -1.96
N PRO A 9 -0.37 13.62 -1.73
CA PRO A 9 -1.54 13.03 -1.07
C PRO A 9 -1.98 11.64 -1.55
N MET A 10 -2.78 10.97 -0.72
CA MET A 10 -3.26 9.59 -0.86
C MET A 10 -2.19 8.51 -0.56
N THR A 11 -1.30 8.80 0.38
CA THR A 11 -0.35 7.84 0.99
C THR A 11 -0.76 7.50 2.43
N GLN A 12 0.03 6.66 3.09
CA GLN A 12 -0.17 6.26 4.49
C GLN A 12 -0.21 7.47 5.44
N LEU A 13 -1.22 7.53 6.31
CA LEU A 13 -1.41 8.61 7.29
C LEU A 13 -0.88 8.28 8.69
N ASN A 14 -0.49 7.02 8.92
CA ASN A 14 0.06 6.53 10.18
C ASN A 14 1.59 6.58 10.24
N THR A 15 2.25 6.64 9.08
CA THR A 15 3.70 6.71 8.99
C THR A 15 4.11 7.38 7.68
N PRO A 16 5.23 8.12 7.66
CA PRO A 16 5.76 8.63 6.41
C PRO A 16 6.04 7.50 5.42
N TYR A 17 5.82 7.79 4.14
CA TYR A 17 6.25 6.89 3.07
C TYR A 17 7.79 6.95 2.93
N PRO A 18 8.50 5.81 2.77
CA PRO A 18 9.95 5.78 2.97
C PRO A 18 10.74 6.46 1.84
N SER A 19 10.18 6.63 0.64
CA SER A 19 10.95 7.08 -0.52
C SER A 19 11.63 8.43 -0.32
N THR A 20 10.95 9.43 0.25
CA THR A 20 11.57 10.73 0.49
C THR A 20 12.59 10.69 1.63
N ALA A 21 12.35 9.88 2.66
CA ALA A 21 13.29 9.73 3.77
C ALA A 21 14.62 9.11 3.30
N TYR A 22 14.54 8.07 2.45
CA TYR A 22 15.70 7.44 1.81
C TYR A 22 16.42 8.40 0.87
N LEU A 23 15.71 9.02 -0.07
CA LEU A 23 16.33 9.93 -1.04
C LEU A 23 16.95 11.16 -0.36
N THR A 24 16.28 11.74 0.64
CA THR A 24 16.80 12.89 1.39
C THR A 24 18.05 12.51 2.17
N GLY A 25 18.04 11.35 2.86
CA GLY A 25 19.21 10.83 3.58
C GLY A 25 20.39 10.58 2.64
N PHE A 26 20.13 9.94 1.50
CA PHE A 26 21.13 9.71 0.47
C PHE A 26 21.72 11.01 -0.07
N LEU A 27 20.87 11.96 -0.51
CA LEU A 27 21.30 13.25 -1.06
C LEU A 27 22.14 14.05 -0.06
N ARG A 28 21.74 14.09 1.21
CA ARG A 28 22.52 14.73 2.28
C ARG A 28 23.87 14.05 2.49
N SER A 29 23.93 12.72 2.43
CA SER A 29 25.21 11.99 2.52
C SER A 29 26.16 12.29 1.35
N ARG A 30 25.63 12.79 0.23
CA ARG A 30 26.38 13.27 -0.94
C ARG A 30 26.62 14.79 -0.94
N GLY A 31 26.34 15.48 0.17
CA GLY A 31 26.57 16.92 0.34
C GLY A 31 25.54 17.82 -0.37
N VAL A 32 24.39 17.27 -0.78
CA VAL A 32 23.30 18.04 -1.37
C VAL A 32 22.43 18.65 -0.27
N ASP A 33 22.12 19.95 -0.37
CA ASP A 33 21.12 20.61 0.49
C ASP A 33 19.73 20.07 0.13
N ALA A 34 19.26 19.09 0.91
CA ALA A 34 17.99 18.40 0.69
C ALA A 34 17.07 18.51 1.91
N VAL A 35 15.80 18.81 1.65
CA VAL A 35 14.70 18.90 2.62
C VAL A 35 13.51 18.10 2.12
N GLN A 36 12.56 17.78 3.00
CA GLN A 36 11.39 16.98 2.65
C GLN A 36 10.12 17.45 3.36
N GLU A 37 8.97 17.17 2.74
CA GLU A 37 7.64 17.47 3.26
C GLU A 37 6.65 16.34 2.91
N ASP A 38 5.72 16.07 3.83
CA ASP A 38 4.60 15.15 3.61
C ASP A 38 3.31 15.96 3.42
N LEU A 39 2.97 16.25 2.16
CA LEU A 39 1.76 16.97 1.83
C LEU A 39 0.50 16.10 1.95
N ALA A 40 0.63 14.77 2.01
CA ALA A 40 -0.49 13.89 2.26
C ALA A 40 -1.03 14.09 3.68
N LEU A 41 -0.15 14.03 4.67
CA LEU A 41 -0.53 14.29 6.06
C LEU A 41 -0.99 15.74 6.23
N ALA A 42 -0.28 16.70 5.63
CA ALA A 42 -0.64 18.11 5.76
C ALA A 42 -2.04 18.43 5.20
N LEU A 43 -2.40 17.83 4.06
CA LEU A 43 -3.72 18.00 3.45
C LEU A 43 -4.82 17.43 4.34
N VAL A 44 -4.65 16.20 4.83
CA VAL A 44 -5.64 15.58 5.73
C VAL A 44 -5.81 16.41 7.00
N LEU A 45 -4.73 16.83 7.65
CA LEU A 45 -4.82 17.63 8.87
C LEU A 45 -5.41 19.02 8.63
N ARG A 46 -5.28 19.59 7.43
CA ARG A 46 -5.94 20.85 7.05
C ARG A 46 -7.45 20.65 6.88
N LEU A 47 -7.87 19.62 6.15
CA LEU A 47 -9.27 19.31 5.93
C LEU A 47 -9.96 18.86 7.22
N PHE A 48 -9.27 18.09 8.07
CA PHE A 48 -9.80 17.51 9.31
C PHE A 48 -9.47 18.42 10.50
N SER A 49 -9.79 19.69 10.33
CA SER A 49 -9.64 20.74 11.32
C SER A 49 -10.92 21.56 11.42
N PRO A 50 -11.12 22.37 12.48
CA PRO A 50 -12.28 23.25 12.57
C PRO A 50 -12.47 24.15 11.34
N ALA A 51 -11.37 24.72 10.82
CA ALA A 51 -11.40 25.52 9.61
C ALA A 51 -11.73 24.69 8.36
N GLY A 52 -11.14 23.49 8.24
CA GLY A 52 -11.41 22.56 7.14
C GLY A 52 -12.86 22.10 7.11
N LEU A 53 -13.44 21.74 8.26
CA LEU A 53 -14.86 21.40 8.37
C LEU A 53 -15.76 22.58 8.01
N GLY A 54 -15.41 23.81 8.41
CA GLY A 54 -16.11 25.03 7.98
C GLY A 54 -16.11 25.19 6.46
N ALA A 55 -14.97 24.94 5.81
CA ALA A 55 -14.87 24.98 4.36
C ALA A 55 -15.70 23.87 3.67
N ILE A 56 -15.72 22.66 4.24
CA ILE A 56 -16.59 21.56 3.76
C ILE A 56 -18.06 21.97 3.86
N ARG A 57 -18.49 22.56 4.98
CA ARG A 57 -19.86 23.05 5.15
C ARG A 57 -20.23 24.10 4.12
N ALA A 58 -19.33 25.04 3.82
CA ALA A 58 -19.55 26.03 2.76
C ALA A 58 -19.76 25.36 1.38
N CYS A 59 -19.02 24.29 1.06
CA CYS A 59 -19.29 23.50 -0.14
C CYS A 59 -20.68 22.84 -0.10
N ILE A 60 -21.09 22.27 1.05
CA ILE A 60 -22.42 21.67 1.24
C ILE A 60 -23.54 22.71 1.03
N GLU A 61 -23.36 23.92 1.56
CA GLU A 61 -24.30 25.03 1.40
C GLU A 61 -24.51 25.41 -0.06
N ALA A 62 -23.42 25.40 -0.85
CA ALA A 62 -23.46 25.65 -2.29
C ALA A 62 -24.11 24.50 -3.10
N LEU A 63 -24.21 23.28 -2.55
CA LEU A 63 -24.85 22.17 -3.24
C LEU A 63 -26.38 22.31 -3.28
N PRO A 64 -27.01 22.04 -4.43
CA PRO A 64 -28.47 21.93 -4.52
C PRO A 64 -28.99 20.90 -3.51
N LYS A 65 -30.06 21.23 -2.78
CA LYS A 65 -30.64 20.35 -1.74
C LYS A 65 -30.93 18.93 -2.23
N ALA A 66 -31.31 18.77 -3.51
CA ALA A 66 -31.57 17.48 -4.14
C ALA A 66 -30.32 16.61 -4.34
N LYS A 67 -29.12 17.20 -4.41
CA LYS A 67 -27.84 16.49 -4.55
C LYS A 67 -27.18 16.14 -3.20
N ARG A 68 -27.73 16.61 -2.08
CA ARG A 68 -27.20 16.31 -0.74
C ARG A 68 -27.60 14.89 -0.35
N THR A 69 -26.60 14.00 -0.20
CA THR A 69 -26.80 12.63 0.27
C THR A 69 -27.30 12.62 1.72
N PRO A 70 -27.91 11.52 2.21
CA PRO A 70 -28.30 11.41 3.62
C PRO A 70 -27.14 11.68 4.58
N ARG A 71 -25.94 11.19 4.23
CA ARG A 71 -24.70 11.42 4.97
C ARG A 71 -24.35 12.90 5.07
N VAL A 72 -24.38 13.63 3.95
CA VAL A 72 -24.12 15.08 3.91
C VAL A 72 -25.12 15.86 4.75
N LYS A 73 -26.41 15.47 4.73
CA LYS A 73 -27.45 16.11 5.55
C LYS A 73 -27.20 15.89 7.03
N ALA A 74 -26.91 14.65 7.44
CA ALA A 74 -26.63 14.32 8.83
C ALA A 74 -25.40 15.08 9.37
N PHE A 75 -24.36 15.23 8.55
CA PHE A 75 -23.20 16.05 8.90
C PHE A 75 -23.54 17.53 9.14
N ASP A 76 -24.33 18.13 8.25
CA ASP A 76 -24.75 19.55 8.37
C ASP A 76 -25.66 19.76 9.59
N GLU A 77 -26.56 18.82 9.88
CA GLU A 77 -27.44 18.84 11.06
C GLU A 77 -26.66 18.71 12.39
N GLN A 78 -25.57 17.94 12.39
CA GLN A 78 -24.72 17.72 13.56
C GLN A 78 -23.41 18.55 13.53
N PHE A 79 -23.32 19.57 12.68
CA PHE A 79 -22.06 20.26 12.39
C PHE A 79 -21.33 20.77 13.63
N ASP A 80 -22.07 21.37 14.59
CA ASP A 80 -21.48 21.91 15.81
C ASP A 80 -20.84 20.82 16.68
N ARG A 81 -21.38 19.59 16.65
CA ARG A 81 -20.76 18.43 17.32
C ARG A 81 -19.47 18.03 16.61
N TYR A 82 -19.48 17.92 15.28
CA TYR A 82 -18.27 17.63 14.50
C TYR A 82 -17.17 18.68 14.75
N LEU A 83 -17.54 19.96 14.81
CA LEU A 83 -16.62 21.07 15.10
C LEU A 83 -15.98 20.93 16.49
N ALA A 84 -16.77 20.54 17.49
CA ALA A 84 -16.29 20.32 18.86
C ALA A 84 -15.44 19.05 19.01
N SER A 85 -15.69 18.01 18.21
CA SER A 85 -15.04 16.70 18.35
C SER A 85 -13.83 16.47 17.45
N ILE A 86 -13.68 17.18 16.32
CA ILE A 86 -12.62 16.89 15.34
C ILE A 86 -11.21 17.08 15.91
N THR A 87 -10.94 18.18 16.61
CA THR A 87 -9.62 18.45 17.17
C THR A 87 -9.24 17.43 18.26
N PRO A 88 -10.10 17.12 19.25
CA PRO A 88 -9.81 16.06 20.21
C PRO A 88 -9.67 14.67 19.59
N ALA A 89 -10.48 14.32 18.58
CA ALA A 89 -10.38 13.03 17.90
C ALA A 89 -9.03 12.88 17.16
N VAL A 90 -8.59 13.90 16.42
CA VAL A 90 -7.29 13.89 15.75
C VAL A 90 -6.15 13.87 16.76
N ALA A 91 -6.23 14.66 17.84
CA ALA A 91 -5.22 14.66 18.90
C ALA A 91 -5.11 13.28 19.59
N PHE A 92 -6.24 12.61 19.83
CA PHE A 92 -6.30 11.26 20.37
C PHE A 92 -5.58 10.25 19.45
N LEU A 93 -5.90 10.26 18.16
CA LEU A 93 -5.28 9.38 17.17
C LEU A 93 -3.78 9.65 16.98
N GLN A 94 -3.31 10.86 17.28
CA GLN A 94 -1.88 11.21 17.30
C GLN A 94 -1.18 10.84 18.62
N GLY A 95 -1.92 10.30 19.60
CA GLY A 95 -1.41 10.02 20.94
C GLY A 95 -1.15 11.27 21.80
N ARG A 96 -1.63 12.45 21.36
CA ARG A 96 -1.40 13.75 22.02
C ARG A 96 -2.41 14.06 23.12
N ASP A 97 -3.57 13.41 23.11
CA ASP A 97 -4.57 13.49 24.18
C ASP A 97 -5.20 12.12 24.45
N PRO A 98 -4.54 11.22 25.22
CA PRO A 98 -5.10 9.92 25.54
C PRO A 98 -6.32 9.99 26.48
N SER A 99 -6.53 11.12 27.17
CA SER A 99 -7.57 11.26 28.20
C SER A 99 -8.98 11.29 27.61
N ILE A 100 -9.13 11.89 26.41
CA ILE A 100 -10.41 11.93 25.69
C ILE A 100 -10.86 10.53 25.23
N GLY A 101 -9.95 9.55 25.20
CA GLY A 101 -10.24 8.16 24.83
C GLY A 101 -11.41 7.56 25.61
N HIS A 102 -11.54 7.87 26.92
CA HIS A 102 -12.67 7.39 27.72
C HIS A 102 -14.02 7.93 27.22
N ARG A 103 -14.06 9.19 26.76
CA ARG A 103 -15.28 9.81 26.22
C ARG A 103 -15.60 9.28 24.84
N ILE A 104 -14.58 9.04 24.02
CA ILE A 104 -14.75 8.42 22.69
C ILE A 104 -15.29 7.00 22.85
N ALA A 105 -14.68 6.17 23.71
CA ALA A 105 -15.11 4.80 23.96
C ALA A 105 -16.54 4.69 24.50
N GLY A 106 -17.01 5.72 25.22
CA GLY A 106 -18.39 5.82 25.72
C GLY A 106 -19.45 6.19 24.67
N ARG A 107 -19.08 6.37 23.39
CA ARG A 107 -19.95 6.69 22.23
C ARG A 107 -20.77 7.98 22.30
N GLY A 108 -20.90 8.62 23.46
CA GLY A 108 -21.64 9.89 23.62
C GLY A 108 -20.90 11.14 23.13
N PHE A 109 -19.60 11.04 22.81
CA PHE A 109 -18.79 12.18 22.41
C PHE A 109 -18.83 12.44 20.90
N LEU A 110 -18.46 11.44 20.09
CA LEU A 110 -18.38 11.57 18.64
C LEU A 110 -19.78 11.52 18.00
N PRO A 111 -20.05 12.34 16.97
CA PRO A 111 -21.09 12.05 15.99
C PRO A 111 -20.86 10.67 15.34
N GLU A 112 -21.93 9.91 15.14
CA GLU A 112 -21.87 8.59 14.49
C GLU A 112 -22.65 8.63 13.18
N GLY A 113 -21.99 8.28 12.07
CA GLY A 113 -22.60 8.10 10.76
C GLY A 113 -22.69 6.62 10.37
N ALA A 114 -22.97 6.37 9.08
CA ALA A 114 -23.22 5.02 8.56
C ALA A 114 -22.04 4.04 8.72
N ARG A 115 -20.82 4.52 8.99
CA ARG A 115 -19.67 3.63 9.26
C ARG A 115 -19.81 2.90 10.60
N PHE A 116 -20.61 3.44 11.53
CA PHE A 116 -20.89 2.81 12.83
C PHE A 116 -21.89 1.66 12.74
N ASP A 117 -22.70 1.58 11.67
CA ASP A 117 -23.65 0.46 11.44
C ASP A 117 -22.94 -0.91 11.43
N SER A 118 -21.65 -0.93 11.07
CA SER A 118 -20.83 -2.15 11.09
C SER A 118 -20.65 -2.75 12.48
N LEU A 119 -20.82 -1.95 13.54
CA LEU A 119 -20.74 -2.40 14.93
C LEU A 119 -21.98 -3.21 15.34
N ASP A 120 -23.13 -2.97 14.69
CA ASP A 120 -24.41 -3.60 15.03
C ASP A 120 -24.59 -4.99 14.35
N VAL A 121 -23.66 -5.40 13.48
CA VAL A 121 -23.71 -6.66 12.72
C VAL A 121 -23.09 -7.85 13.49
N TYR A 122 -22.33 -7.61 14.56
CA TYR A 122 -21.63 -8.64 15.33
C TYR A 122 -22.53 -9.32 16.38
N VAL A 123 -23.59 -9.99 15.96
CA VAL A 123 -24.40 -10.77 16.92
C VAL A 123 -23.66 -12.07 17.26
N ASP A 124 -23.36 -12.30 18.54
CA ASP A 124 -22.91 -13.60 19.04
C ASP A 124 -24.00 -14.65 18.76
N PRO A 125 -23.74 -15.69 17.95
CA PRO A 125 -24.74 -16.73 17.67
C PRO A 125 -25.11 -17.58 18.90
N ASN A 126 -24.38 -17.45 20.02
CA ASN A 126 -24.49 -18.31 21.21
C ASN A 126 -24.95 -17.57 22.48
N GLU A 127 -25.21 -16.26 22.45
CA GLU A 127 -25.80 -15.55 23.60
C GLU A 127 -27.29 -15.26 23.38
N ASN A 128 -28.13 -15.82 24.27
CA ASN A 128 -29.58 -15.63 24.27
C ASN A 128 -29.94 -14.18 24.58
N ASP A 129 -30.71 -13.53 23.70
CA ASP A 129 -31.76 -12.49 23.84
C ASP A 129 -31.73 -11.45 25.00
N ASP A 130 -30.60 -11.23 25.66
CA ASP A 130 -30.38 -10.14 26.62
C ASP A 130 -29.30 -9.23 26.04
N GLY A 131 -29.72 -8.08 25.47
CA GLY A 131 -28.95 -6.97 24.88
C GLY A 131 -27.48 -6.77 25.31
N GLY A 132 -26.61 -7.71 24.96
CA GLY A 132 -25.17 -7.67 25.15
C GLY A 132 -24.47 -6.84 24.07
N ASP A 133 -23.32 -6.25 24.41
CA ASP A 133 -22.47 -5.55 23.46
C ASP A 133 -21.99 -6.55 22.39
N PRO A 134 -22.36 -6.39 21.11
CA PRO A 134 -21.98 -7.24 19.97
C PRO A 134 -20.48 -7.53 19.88
N LEU A 135 -19.67 -6.68 20.50
CA LEU A 135 -18.22 -6.76 20.49
C LEU A 135 -17.65 -7.03 21.89
N ALA A 136 -18.43 -7.52 22.86
CA ALA A 136 -17.96 -7.85 24.21
C ALA A 136 -16.82 -8.88 24.20
N TRP A 137 -16.82 -9.84 23.28
CA TRP A 137 -15.71 -10.80 23.12
C TRP A 137 -14.46 -10.14 22.52
N ALA A 138 -14.64 -9.28 21.51
CA ALA A 138 -13.53 -8.56 20.88
C ALA A 138 -12.96 -7.44 21.78
N PHE A 139 -13.78 -6.83 22.64
CA PHE A 139 -13.40 -5.74 23.54
C PHE A 139 -13.17 -6.17 24.98
N GLY A 140 -13.58 -7.36 25.39
CA GLY A 140 -13.19 -7.95 26.68
C GLY A 140 -11.68 -8.18 26.76
N ALA A 141 -11.02 -8.35 25.59
CA ALA A 141 -9.57 -8.42 25.46
C ALA A 141 -8.90 -7.06 25.12
N LEU A 142 -9.65 -6.04 24.69
CA LEU A 142 -9.10 -4.76 24.22
C LEU A 142 -9.33 -3.64 25.22
N GLY A 143 -8.25 -2.94 25.56
CA GLY A 143 -8.33 -1.78 26.45
C GLY A 143 -9.22 -0.67 25.88
N VAL A 144 -9.74 0.18 26.77
CA VAL A 144 -10.57 1.36 26.45
C VAL A 144 -9.95 2.22 25.34
N GLN A 145 -8.62 2.31 25.29
CA GLN A 145 -7.86 3.07 24.30
C GLN A 145 -8.01 2.51 22.87
N ASP A 146 -8.00 1.19 22.70
CA ASP A 146 -8.13 0.57 21.38
C ASP A 146 -9.56 0.68 20.86
N ARG A 147 -10.55 0.51 21.74
CA ARG A 147 -11.96 0.79 21.43
C ARG A 147 -12.14 2.23 20.97
N ALA A 148 -11.55 3.18 21.70
CA ALA A 148 -11.59 4.58 21.33
C ALA A 148 -10.92 4.85 19.98
N ARG A 149 -9.79 4.20 19.68
CA ARG A 149 -9.08 4.32 18.39
C ARG A 149 -9.91 3.82 17.23
N HIS A 150 -10.57 2.68 17.41
CA HIS A 150 -11.48 2.15 16.40
C HIS A 150 -12.63 3.13 16.11
N PHE A 151 -13.31 3.64 17.14
CA PHE A 151 -14.42 4.59 16.96
C PHE A 151 -13.96 5.93 16.38
N ALA A 152 -12.82 6.46 16.81
CA ALA A 152 -12.25 7.67 16.21
C ALA A 152 -11.86 7.45 14.73
N THR A 153 -11.42 6.24 14.36
CA THR A 153 -11.15 5.86 12.97
C THR A 153 -12.43 5.84 12.13
N LEU A 154 -13.50 5.21 12.63
CA LEU A 154 -14.83 5.23 11.98
C LEU A 154 -15.36 6.66 11.80
N TYR A 155 -15.22 7.49 12.83
CA TYR A 155 -15.60 8.90 12.78
C TYR A 155 -14.85 9.69 11.68
N LEU A 156 -13.53 9.49 11.56
CA LEU A 156 -12.76 10.13 10.49
C LEU A 156 -13.14 9.59 9.10
N ASN A 157 -13.46 8.29 8.99
CA ASN A 157 -14.01 7.70 7.76
C ASN A 157 -15.36 8.31 7.37
N ASP A 158 -16.24 8.63 8.33
CA ASP A 158 -17.50 9.32 8.06
C ASP A 158 -17.26 10.74 7.52
N VAL A 159 -16.35 11.51 8.12
CA VAL A 159 -15.98 12.86 7.65
C VAL A 159 -15.40 12.79 6.23
N ALA A 160 -14.58 11.79 5.93
CA ALA A 160 -14.05 11.56 4.60
C ALA A 160 -15.13 11.26 3.57
N ASP A 161 -16.10 10.42 3.93
CA ASP A 161 -17.20 10.10 3.06
C ASP A 161 -18.10 11.34 2.80
N VAL A 162 -18.26 12.24 3.78
CA VAL A 162 -18.93 13.54 3.57
C VAL A 162 -18.15 14.39 2.58
N LEU A 163 -16.83 14.48 2.73
CA LEU A 163 -15.99 15.23 1.80
C LEU A 163 -16.04 14.63 0.39
N ARG A 164 -16.10 13.30 0.26
CA ARG A 164 -16.30 12.63 -1.03
C ARG A 164 -17.63 13.01 -1.68
N ASP A 165 -18.71 12.94 -0.92
CA ASP A 165 -20.06 13.20 -1.42
C ASP A 165 -20.29 14.70 -1.73
N ALA A 166 -19.62 15.60 -1.00
CA ALA A 166 -19.87 17.03 -1.08
C ALA A 166 -18.85 17.85 -1.90
N VAL A 167 -17.62 17.36 -2.03
CA VAL A 167 -16.49 18.14 -2.57
C VAL A 167 -15.82 17.43 -3.73
N ASP A 168 -15.34 16.20 -3.52
CA ASP A 168 -14.55 15.48 -4.50
C ASP A 168 -14.82 13.99 -4.45
N ALA A 169 -15.52 13.47 -5.45
CA ALA A 169 -15.88 12.05 -5.54
C ALA A 169 -14.66 11.10 -5.55
N ARG A 170 -13.44 11.61 -5.79
CA ARG A 170 -12.18 10.85 -5.80
C ARG A 170 -11.54 10.72 -4.42
N PHE A 171 -12.03 11.45 -3.41
CA PHE A 171 -11.43 11.45 -2.08
C PHE A 171 -11.81 10.19 -1.30
N GLU A 172 -10.80 9.49 -0.79
CA GLU A 172 -10.93 8.34 0.09
C GLU A 172 -9.92 8.49 1.25
N PHE A 173 -10.34 8.20 2.48
CA PHE A 173 -9.52 8.41 3.69
C PHE A 173 -8.79 7.15 4.16
N VAL A 174 -9.44 6.00 4.02
CA VAL A 174 -8.86 4.68 4.26
C VAL A 174 -9.28 3.76 3.13
N ARG A 175 -8.33 2.92 2.71
CA ARG A 175 -8.24 2.17 1.44
C ARG A 175 -7.48 2.98 0.40
N TYR A 176 -6.24 2.55 0.21
CA TYR A 176 -5.43 2.86 -0.95
C TYR A 176 -6.32 2.79 -2.17
N ALA A 177 -6.30 3.84 -2.98
CA ALA A 177 -7.18 4.09 -4.10
C ALA A 177 -7.15 2.94 -5.13
N GLU A 178 -7.78 1.80 -4.83
CA GLU A 178 -8.03 0.71 -5.77
C GLU A 178 -9.03 1.17 -6.84
N SER A 179 -9.89 2.16 -6.52
CA SER A 179 -10.89 2.69 -7.44
C SER A 179 -10.29 3.53 -8.58
N LEU A 180 -9.06 4.03 -8.44
CA LEU A 180 -8.34 4.81 -9.46
C LEU A 180 -7.02 4.15 -9.91
N ALA A 181 -6.71 2.95 -9.40
CA ALA A 181 -5.46 2.23 -9.65
C ALA A 181 -5.46 1.39 -10.94
N GLN A 182 -5.94 1.95 -12.04
CA GLN A 182 -5.75 1.34 -13.35
C GLN A 182 -4.83 2.20 -14.18
N SER A 183 -3.86 1.56 -14.84
CA SER A 183 -3.04 2.23 -15.85
C SER A 183 -3.98 2.84 -16.89
N GLN A 184 -4.07 4.17 -16.91
CA GLN A 184 -4.78 4.89 -17.95
C GLN A 184 -3.86 4.98 -19.16
N PRO A 185 -4.16 4.30 -20.27
CA PRO A 185 -3.26 4.22 -21.41
C PRO A 185 -3.03 5.58 -22.09
N THR A 186 -3.97 6.52 -21.94
CA THR A 186 -3.86 7.88 -22.44
C THR A 186 -3.88 8.88 -21.29
N PHE A 187 -3.27 10.04 -21.52
CA PHE A 187 -3.23 11.13 -20.54
C PHE A 187 -4.52 11.97 -20.52
N ASP A 188 -5.45 11.76 -21.44
CA ASP A 188 -6.62 12.62 -21.61
C ASP A 188 -7.52 12.72 -20.37
N PRO A 189 -7.87 11.62 -19.65
CA PRO A 189 -8.72 11.76 -18.47
C PRO A 189 -8.02 12.54 -17.34
N LEU A 190 -6.70 12.38 -17.21
CA LEU A 190 -5.88 13.15 -16.27
C LEU A 190 -5.80 14.62 -16.69
N ALA A 191 -5.59 14.90 -17.98
CA ALA A 191 -5.58 16.26 -18.52
C ALA A 191 -6.93 16.97 -18.32
N GLU A 192 -8.05 16.29 -18.56
CA GLU A 192 -9.40 16.81 -18.30
C GLU A 192 -9.59 17.13 -16.81
N ALA A 193 -9.20 16.21 -15.92
CA ALA A 193 -9.28 16.42 -14.49
C ALA A 193 -8.37 17.56 -13.97
N LEU A 194 -7.23 17.82 -14.63
CA LEU A 194 -6.32 18.92 -14.31
C LEU A 194 -6.78 20.26 -14.90
N ALA A 195 -7.54 20.25 -16.00
CA ALA A 195 -8.13 21.45 -16.59
C ALA A 195 -9.42 21.90 -15.85
N ALA A 196 -10.08 20.99 -15.13
CA ALA A 196 -11.26 21.30 -14.33
C ALA A 196 -10.96 22.35 -13.23
N PRO A 197 -11.94 23.22 -12.89
CA PRO A 197 -11.80 24.18 -11.80
C PRO A 197 -11.38 23.52 -10.49
N LEU A 198 -10.50 24.18 -9.73
CA LEU A 198 -10.01 23.67 -8.46
C LEU A 198 -11.16 23.56 -7.45
N ASN A 199 -11.39 22.35 -6.93
CA ASN A 199 -12.27 22.14 -5.77
C ASN A 199 -11.54 22.47 -4.45
N LEU A 200 -12.20 22.29 -3.29
CA LEU A 200 -11.60 22.59 -1.99
C LEU A 200 -10.32 21.77 -1.69
N VAL A 201 -10.28 20.51 -2.12
CA VAL A 201 -9.10 19.64 -1.94
C VAL A 201 -7.93 20.16 -2.79
N ASP A 202 -8.20 20.47 -4.06
CA ASP A 202 -7.22 21.04 -5.00
C ASP A 202 -6.68 22.39 -4.50
N GLN A 203 -7.55 23.28 -4.03
CA GLN A 203 -7.17 24.59 -3.48
C GLN A 203 -6.30 24.41 -2.24
N SER A 204 -6.70 23.54 -1.31
CA SER A 204 -5.95 23.25 -0.10
C SER A 204 -4.55 22.70 -0.42
N LEU A 205 -4.45 21.79 -1.40
CA LEU A 205 -3.18 21.21 -1.85
C LEU A 205 -2.29 22.25 -2.54
N ARG A 206 -2.87 23.09 -3.39
CA ARG A 206 -2.15 24.21 -4.02
C ARG A 206 -1.56 25.14 -2.96
N ASP A 207 -2.37 25.55 -1.99
CA ASP A 207 -1.94 26.50 -0.97
C ASP A 207 -0.83 25.88 -0.08
N LEU A 208 -0.98 24.61 0.32
CA LEU A 208 0.07 23.85 1.02
C LEU A 208 1.37 23.75 0.20
N THR A 209 1.25 23.53 -1.10
CA THR A 209 2.41 23.48 -2.02
C THR A 209 3.14 24.81 -2.03
N LEU A 210 2.42 25.92 -2.17
CA LEU A 210 3.02 27.25 -2.21
C LEU A 210 3.64 27.65 -0.86
N GLU A 211 3.01 27.28 0.26
CA GLU A 211 3.58 27.44 1.59
C GLU A 211 4.89 26.66 1.75
N SER A 212 4.95 25.43 1.24
CA SER A 212 6.15 24.60 1.26
C SER A 212 7.28 25.19 0.40
N VAL A 213 6.96 25.62 -0.82
CA VAL A 213 7.91 26.30 -1.71
C VAL A 213 8.43 27.60 -1.09
N ALA A 214 7.56 28.41 -0.47
CA ALA A 214 7.96 29.65 0.18
C ALA A 214 8.87 29.40 1.40
N ARG A 215 8.58 28.35 2.18
CA ARG A 215 9.38 27.96 3.36
C ARG A 215 10.79 27.54 2.98
N HIS A 216 10.92 26.73 1.92
CA HIS A 216 12.18 26.07 1.58
C HIS A 216 12.97 26.77 0.48
N ALA A 217 12.31 27.56 -0.39
CA ALA A 217 12.90 28.17 -1.58
C ALA A 217 13.75 27.18 -2.41
N PRO A 218 13.18 26.03 -2.85
CA PRO A 218 13.94 25.01 -3.56
C PRO A 218 14.26 25.45 -5.00
N ALA A 219 15.36 24.92 -5.54
CA ALA A 219 15.66 24.99 -6.96
C ALA A 219 15.15 23.76 -7.72
N VAL A 220 15.04 22.62 -7.03
CA VAL A 220 14.54 21.36 -7.56
C VAL A 220 13.49 20.79 -6.61
N VAL A 221 12.35 20.35 -7.14
CA VAL A 221 11.30 19.64 -6.41
C VAL A 221 11.18 18.21 -6.96
N LEU A 222 11.37 17.22 -6.08
CA LEU A 222 11.20 15.80 -6.39
C LEU A 222 9.82 15.35 -5.91
N LEU A 223 8.98 14.85 -6.81
CA LEU A 223 7.68 14.28 -6.50
C LEU A 223 7.75 12.76 -6.63
N SER A 224 7.66 12.06 -5.50
CA SER A 224 7.62 10.60 -5.48
C SER A 224 6.17 10.12 -5.47
N ALA A 225 5.70 9.57 -6.58
CA ALA A 225 4.37 8.99 -6.72
C ALA A 225 4.46 7.45 -6.60
N PRO A 226 4.27 6.87 -5.40
CA PRO A 226 4.40 5.44 -5.21
C PRO A 226 3.23 4.64 -5.80
N PHE A 227 2.01 5.20 -5.79
CA PHE A 227 0.80 4.52 -6.22
C PHE A 227 0.02 5.35 -7.25
N PRO A 228 -0.84 4.72 -8.07
CA PRO A 228 -1.71 5.44 -9.01
C PRO A 228 -2.54 6.55 -8.37
N GLY A 229 -3.02 6.34 -7.14
CA GLY A 229 -3.80 7.35 -6.39
C GLY A 229 -3.05 8.66 -6.11
N ASN A 230 -1.71 8.66 -6.17
CA ASN A 230 -0.88 9.84 -5.93
C ASN A 230 -0.69 10.70 -7.19
N VAL A 231 -0.95 10.15 -8.37
CA VAL A 231 -0.57 10.75 -9.66
C VAL A 231 -1.27 12.09 -9.86
N TYR A 232 -2.59 12.14 -9.67
CA TYR A 232 -3.35 13.38 -9.81
C TYR A 232 -2.80 14.49 -8.90
N ALA A 233 -2.54 14.16 -7.63
CA ALA A 233 -2.02 15.12 -6.66
C ALA A 233 -0.59 15.57 -7.01
N ALA A 234 0.27 14.67 -7.50
CA ALA A 234 1.61 15.01 -7.98
C ALA A 234 1.55 16.03 -9.12
N PHE A 235 0.67 15.83 -10.10
CA PHE A 235 0.46 16.78 -11.20
C PHE A 235 -0.13 18.11 -10.72
N ARG A 236 -1.06 18.11 -9.75
CA ARG A 236 -1.58 19.35 -9.14
C ARG A 236 -0.51 20.15 -8.40
N ILE A 237 0.38 19.48 -7.67
CA ILE A 237 1.53 20.11 -7.00
C ILE A 237 2.45 20.74 -8.05
N ALA A 238 2.83 19.98 -9.08
CA ALA A 238 3.69 20.47 -10.16
C ALA A 238 3.03 21.65 -10.93
N GLN A 239 1.73 21.59 -11.21
CA GLN A 239 0.95 22.67 -11.83
C GLN A 239 1.02 23.96 -11.01
N ALA A 240 0.83 23.87 -9.68
CA ALA A 240 0.91 25.01 -8.77
C ALA A 240 2.32 25.64 -8.75
N ILE A 241 3.35 24.79 -8.73
CA ILE A 241 4.76 25.20 -8.79
C ILE A 241 5.05 25.92 -10.10
N LYS A 242 4.72 25.32 -11.25
CA LYS A 242 4.99 25.91 -12.58
C LYS A 242 4.25 27.23 -12.79
N ALA A 243 3.03 27.36 -12.26
CA ALA A 243 2.26 28.60 -12.35
C ALA A 243 2.87 29.76 -11.54
N SER A 244 3.48 29.48 -10.38
CA SER A 244 3.96 30.52 -9.46
C SER A 244 5.49 30.74 -9.51
N HIS A 245 6.24 29.68 -9.81
CA HIS A 245 7.70 29.62 -9.79
C HIS A 245 8.22 28.78 -10.98
N PRO A 246 8.05 29.24 -12.23
CA PRO A 246 8.39 28.46 -13.43
C PRO A 246 9.87 28.07 -13.53
N GLY A 247 10.76 28.77 -12.81
CA GLY A 247 12.19 28.46 -12.73
C GLY A 247 12.54 27.28 -11.82
N ILE A 248 11.61 26.75 -11.03
CA ILE A 248 11.84 25.54 -10.22
C ILE A 248 11.79 24.33 -11.15
N VAL A 249 12.85 23.52 -11.07
CA VAL A 249 12.92 22.23 -11.76
C VAL A 249 12.06 21.22 -11.01
N THR A 250 11.20 20.51 -11.71
CA THR A 250 10.24 19.53 -11.19
C THR A 250 10.56 18.16 -11.76
N VAL A 251 10.67 17.16 -10.88
CA VAL A 251 11.08 15.80 -11.24
C VAL A 251 10.06 14.81 -10.72
N LEU A 252 9.55 13.93 -11.59
CA LEU A 252 8.64 12.85 -11.22
C LEU A 252 9.40 11.52 -11.10
N GLY A 253 9.14 10.77 -10.04
CA GLY A 253 9.67 9.42 -9.82
C GLY A 253 8.75 8.60 -8.90
N GLY A 254 9.19 7.40 -8.50
CA GLY A 254 8.45 6.54 -7.57
C GLY A 254 7.86 5.28 -8.21
N GLY A 255 7.20 4.46 -7.40
CA GLY A 255 6.65 3.16 -7.80
C GLY A 255 5.82 3.20 -9.07
N TYR A 256 4.83 4.11 -9.14
CA TYR A 256 3.98 4.28 -10.32
C TYR A 256 4.77 4.61 -11.60
N VAL A 257 5.85 5.39 -11.47
CA VAL A 257 6.68 5.73 -12.62
C VAL A 257 7.43 4.48 -13.11
N ASN A 258 7.92 3.67 -12.17
CA ASN A 258 8.70 2.46 -12.43
C ASN A 258 7.87 1.30 -12.99
N THR A 259 6.56 1.28 -12.76
CA THR A 259 5.66 0.28 -13.31
C THR A 259 4.92 0.79 -14.54
N GLU A 260 4.26 1.95 -14.48
CA GLU A 260 3.36 2.39 -15.54
C GLU A 260 4.03 3.21 -16.64
N LEU A 261 5.08 3.98 -16.35
CA LEU A 261 5.58 5.01 -17.28
C LEU A 261 6.85 4.59 -18.06
N ARG A 262 7.19 3.30 -18.11
CA ARG A 262 8.41 2.81 -18.79
C ARG A 262 8.45 3.01 -20.30
N GLU A 263 7.29 3.13 -20.94
CA GLU A 263 7.15 3.41 -22.37
C GLU A 263 6.58 4.81 -22.62
N LEU A 264 6.76 5.75 -21.67
CA LEU A 264 6.21 7.10 -21.74
C LEU A 264 6.57 7.79 -23.05
N SER A 265 5.55 8.17 -23.82
CA SER A 265 5.66 8.94 -25.05
C SER A 265 4.75 10.16 -25.09
N GLU A 266 4.00 10.43 -24.01
CA GLU A 266 3.11 11.57 -23.86
C GLU A 266 3.89 12.87 -23.55
N PRO A 267 3.98 13.84 -24.49
CA PRO A 267 4.70 15.09 -24.27
C PRO A 267 4.03 16.02 -23.27
N ARG A 268 2.71 15.95 -23.05
CA ARG A 268 1.98 16.82 -22.10
C ARG A 268 2.36 16.58 -20.64
N VAL A 269 2.94 15.43 -20.31
CA VAL A 269 3.55 15.20 -18.99
C VAL A 269 4.61 16.26 -18.68
N PHE A 270 5.34 16.70 -19.71
CA PHE A 270 6.42 17.67 -19.59
C PHE A 270 5.96 19.13 -19.57
N ASP A 271 4.65 19.37 -19.58
CA ASP A 271 4.08 20.68 -19.22
C ASP A 271 4.09 20.90 -17.70
N TYR A 272 4.20 19.80 -16.94
CA TYR A 272 4.20 19.80 -15.48
C TYR A 272 5.57 19.44 -14.91
N PHE A 273 6.30 18.51 -15.55
CA PHE A 273 7.58 17.99 -15.07
C PHE A 273 8.70 18.26 -16.08
N ASP A 274 9.87 18.68 -15.61
CA ASP A 274 11.03 18.86 -16.50
C ASP A 274 11.71 17.53 -16.79
N TYR A 275 11.67 16.60 -15.82
CA TYR A 275 12.30 15.28 -15.91
C TYR A 275 11.43 14.21 -15.27
N VAL A 276 11.48 12.99 -15.82
CA VAL A 276 10.88 11.80 -15.23
C VAL A 276 11.97 10.73 -15.08
N CYS A 277 12.23 10.26 -13.86
CA CYS A 277 13.31 9.31 -13.57
C CYS A 277 12.76 7.92 -13.24
N LEU A 278 13.44 6.87 -13.71
CA LEU A 278 13.11 5.46 -13.46
C LEU A 278 14.10 4.76 -12.52
N ASP A 279 13.58 3.67 -11.94
CA ASP A 279 14.22 2.73 -11.02
C ASP A 279 14.72 3.41 -9.73
N ASP A 280 15.86 2.96 -9.22
CA ASP A 280 16.44 3.52 -7.99
C ASP A 280 16.89 4.96 -8.26
N GLY A 281 16.34 5.89 -7.50
CA GLY A 281 16.46 7.32 -7.75
C GLY A 281 17.86 7.87 -7.48
N GLU A 282 18.69 7.18 -6.70
CA GLU A 282 20.01 7.63 -6.26
C GLU A 282 20.92 7.99 -7.44
N ARG A 283 21.12 7.07 -8.38
CA ARG A 283 21.99 7.30 -9.55
C ARG A 283 21.41 8.32 -10.55
N PRO A 284 20.14 8.21 -11.01
CA PRO A 284 19.49 9.19 -11.87
C PRO A 284 19.53 10.61 -11.29
N LEU A 285 19.25 10.77 -10.00
CA LEU A 285 19.24 12.08 -9.37
C LEU A 285 20.65 12.67 -9.27
N LEU A 286 21.69 11.90 -8.97
CA LEU A 286 23.06 12.42 -9.02
C LEU A 286 23.42 12.93 -10.41
N ALA A 287 23.16 12.14 -11.45
CA ALA A 287 23.40 12.54 -12.83
C ALA A 287 22.59 13.79 -13.21
N LEU A 288 21.32 13.85 -12.80
CA LEU A 288 20.47 15.00 -13.06
C LEU A 288 20.97 16.27 -12.34
N LEU A 289 21.36 16.16 -11.06
CA LEU A 289 21.85 17.31 -10.30
C LEU A 289 23.19 17.82 -10.83
N GLU A 290 24.09 16.95 -11.31
CA GLU A 290 25.31 17.33 -12.05
C GLU A 290 24.97 18.06 -13.36
N HIS A 291 23.97 17.57 -14.09
CA HIS A 291 23.49 18.20 -15.32
C HIS A 291 22.95 19.61 -15.06
N LEU A 292 22.12 19.79 -14.03
CA LEU A 292 21.57 21.08 -13.64
C LEU A 292 22.64 22.08 -13.16
N ARG A 293 23.81 21.61 -12.71
CA ARG A 293 24.97 22.44 -12.39
C ARG A 293 25.88 22.74 -13.60
N GLY A 294 25.59 22.18 -14.77
CA GLY A 294 26.41 22.32 -15.97
C GLY A 294 27.66 21.43 -15.98
N GLU A 295 27.76 20.47 -15.04
CA GLU A 295 28.89 19.55 -14.90
C GLU A 295 28.73 18.31 -15.81
N ARG A 296 27.52 18.06 -16.31
CA ARG A 296 27.16 16.91 -17.14
C ARG A 296 26.26 17.32 -18.31
N GLY A 297 26.52 16.75 -19.50
CA GLY A 297 25.66 16.89 -20.67
C GLY A 297 24.33 16.14 -20.51
N GLN A 298 23.25 16.63 -21.13
CA GLN A 298 21.93 16.01 -21.06
C GLN A 298 21.91 14.58 -21.63
N ASP A 299 22.72 14.31 -22.64
CA ASP A 299 22.92 12.99 -23.26
C ASP A 299 23.56 11.96 -22.32
N ARG A 300 24.12 12.43 -21.19
CA ARG A 300 24.73 11.59 -20.15
C ARG A 300 23.83 11.38 -18.93
N LEU A 301 22.54 11.73 -19.01
CA LEU A 301 21.58 11.41 -17.95
C LEU A 301 21.36 9.90 -17.84
N VAL A 302 20.96 9.43 -16.66
CA VAL A 302 20.74 8.01 -16.37
C VAL A 302 19.25 7.78 -16.14
N ARG A 303 18.65 6.86 -16.91
CA ARG A 303 17.24 6.44 -16.78
C ARG A 303 16.24 7.59 -16.65
N THR A 304 16.39 8.59 -17.51
CA THR A 304 15.62 9.85 -17.41
C THR A 304 14.92 10.13 -18.73
N PHE A 305 13.60 10.36 -18.68
CA PHE A 305 12.87 10.93 -19.80
C PHE A 305 12.94 12.45 -19.79
N VAL A 306 13.02 13.01 -20.99
CA VAL A 306 13.03 14.45 -21.26
C VAL A 306 12.14 14.76 -22.46
N ARG A 307 11.67 16.01 -22.56
CA ARG A 307 11.06 16.52 -23.80
C ARG A 307 12.12 17.17 -24.68
N GLY A 308 12.25 16.73 -25.94
CA GLY A 308 13.07 17.36 -26.97
C GLY A 308 12.28 17.51 -28.28
N ASP A 309 12.31 18.69 -28.90
CA ASP A 309 11.60 19.01 -30.15
C ASP A 309 10.18 18.40 -30.24
N GLU A 310 9.37 18.63 -29.20
CA GLU A 310 7.98 18.13 -29.04
C GLU A 310 7.82 16.61 -28.86
N LYS A 311 8.91 15.85 -28.78
CA LYS A 311 8.91 14.40 -28.54
C LYS A 311 9.50 14.05 -27.18
N VAL A 312 8.97 12.99 -26.58
CA VAL A 312 9.58 12.40 -25.39
C VAL A 312 10.78 11.56 -25.81
N ARG A 313 11.90 11.72 -25.12
CA ARG A 313 13.12 10.95 -25.32
C ARG A 313 13.55 10.32 -24.02
N TYR A 314 13.79 9.01 -24.04
CA TYR A 314 14.45 8.31 -22.96
C TYR A 314 15.96 8.42 -23.10
N ILE A 315 16.64 8.86 -22.05
CA ILE A 315 18.10 8.97 -21.98
C ILE A 315 18.62 8.01 -20.91
N HIS A 316 19.55 7.15 -21.32
CA HIS A 316 20.24 6.23 -20.44
C HIS A 316 21.70 6.11 -20.81
N PHE A 317 22.55 6.84 -20.08
CA PHE A 317 23.98 6.62 -20.08
C PHE A 317 24.33 5.44 -19.16
N PRO A 318 25.10 4.46 -19.63
CA PRO A 318 25.36 3.23 -18.88
C PRO A 318 26.32 3.51 -17.72
N GLU A 319 25.77 3.76 -16.53
CA GLU A 319 26.50 3.87 -15.27
C GLU A 319 25.99 2.84 -14.26
N PRO A 320 26.87 2.30 -13.40
CA PRO A 320 26.46 1.38 -12.37
C PRO A 320 25.57 2.07 -11.34
N ASP A 321 24.61 1.32 -10.83
CA ASP A 321 23.79 1.74 -9.69
C ASP A 321 24.63 1.96 -8.44
N ILE A 322 24.05 2.69 -7.48
CA ILE A 322 24.67 2.88 -6.17
C ILE A 322 24.55 1.56 -5.39
N PRO A 323 25.67 0.98 -4.91
CA PRO A 323 25.61 -0.20 -4.06
C PRO A 323 24.75 0.06 -2.83
N PHE A 324 24.00 -0.94 -2.37
CA PHE A 324 23.08 -0.79 -1.23
C PHE A 324 23.81 -0.40 0.07
N ALA A 325 25.09 -0.73 0.21
CA ALA A 325 25.93 -0.26 1.31
C ALA A 325 26.14 1.27 1.30
N GLU A 326 26.11 1.90 0.12
CA GLU A 326 26.45 3.30 -0.12
C GLU A 326 25.25 4.25 -0.25
N VAL A 327 24.02 3.73 -0.17
CA VAL A 327 22.80 4.58 -0.17
C VAL A 327 22.65 5.39 1.12
N GLY A 328 23.39 5.00 2.18
CA GLY A 328 23.37 5.68 3.47
C GLY A 328 22.15 5.34 4.33
N THR A 329 21.94 6.13 5.39
CA THR A 329 20.83 5.99 6.32
C THR A 329 19.70 6.93 5.92
N PRO A 330 18.43 6.46 5.85
CA PRO A 330 17.30 7.37 5.69
C PRO A 330 17.19 8.35 6.87
N THR A 331 16.63 9.52 6.62
CA THR A 331 16.39 10.54 7.64
C THR A 331 14.92 10.92 7.67
N TRP A 332 14.37 11.02 8.87
CA TRP A 332 13.02 11.51 9.15
C TRP A 332 13.01 12.98 9.57
N ASP A 333 14.18 13.62 9.65
CA ASP A 333 14.28 15.05 9.83
C ASP A 333 13.48 15.80 8.75
N GLY A 334 12.72 16.80 9.19
CA GLY A 334 11.76 17.54 8.36
C GLY A 334 10.35 16.94 8.31
N LEU A 335 10.13 15.72 8.80
CA LEU A 335 8.80 15.09 8.83
C LEU A 335 8.16 15.22 10.23
N PRO A 336 6.86 15.55 10.33
CA PRO A 336 6.20 15.81 11.61
C PRO A 336 5.76 14.50 12.30
N LEU A 337 6.74 13.77 12.84
CA LEU A 337 6.56 12.41 13.37
C LEU A 337 5.49 12.29 14.47
N ASP A 338 5.24 13.35 15.23
CA ASP A 338 4.24 13.46 16.30
C ASP A 338 2.81 13.77 15.80
N ARG A 339 2.63 13.93 14.49
CA ARG A 339 1.35 14.31 13.86
C ARG A 339 0.72 13.20 13.01
N TYR A 340 1.36 12.05 12.84
CA TYR A 340 0.78 10.91 12.14
C TYR A 340 -0.34 10.27 12.97
N LEU A 341 -1.34 9.69 12.29
CA LEU A 341 -2.55 9.13 12.90
C LEU A 341 -2.39 7.62 13.13
N SER A 342 -2.44 7.17 14.38
CA SER A 342 -2.62 5.76 14.72
C SER A 342 -4.10 5.40 14.55
N VAL A 343 -4.43 4.71 13.46
CA VAL A 343 -5.80 4.31 13.10
C VAL A 343 -5.99 2.82 13.33
N LEU A 344 -7.23 2.39 13.55
CA LEU A 344 -7.55 0.98 13.83
C LEU A 344 -8.78 0.54 13.03
N ASP A 345 -8.54 0.02 11.83
CA ASP A 345 -9.62 -0.42 10.93
C ASP A 345 -10.15 -1.82 11.27
N MET A 346 -9.29 -2.72 11.74
CA MET A 346 -9.65 -4.09 12.12
C MET A 346 -9.07 -4.42 13.48
N LEU A 347 -9.80 -5.25 14.23
CA LEU A 347 -9.41 -5.66 15.58
C LEU A 347 -8.38 -6.81 15.60
N ASN A 348 -7.99 -7.34 14.43
CA ASN A 348 -6.99 -8.40 14.31
C ASN A 348 -5.58 -7.86 14.68
N PRO A 349 -4.84 -8.49 15.62
CA PRO A 349 -3.52 -8.02 16.08
C PRO A 349 -2.48 -7.86 14.97
N MET A 350 -2.51 -8.71 13.94
CA MET A 350 -1.62 -8.60 12.79
C MET A 350 -1.94 -7.33 11.98
N HIS A 351 -3.23 -7.05 11.75
CA HIS A 351 -3.67 -5.87 10.99
C HIS A 351 -3.29 -4.54 11.66
N ARG A 352 -3.11 -4.54 12.99
CA ARG A 352 -2.65 -3.37 13.74
C ARG A 352 -1.26 -2.92 13.29
N LEU A 353 -0.40 -3.83 12.87
CA LEU A 353 0.98 -3.48 12.48
C LEU A 353 1.03 -2.55 11.26
N TRP A 354 0.02 -2.55 10.39
CA TRP A 354 -0.04 -1.63 9.24
C TRP A 354 -0.75 -0.30 9.54
N SER A 355 -1.50 -0.20 10.63
CA SER A 355 -2.47 0.89 10.86
C SER A 355 -2.26 1.62 12.19
N ASP A 356 -1.93 0.87 13.24
CA ASP A 356 -1.70 1.36 14.59
C ASP A 356 -0.22 1.70 14.80
N GLY A 357 0.04 3.00 14.97
CA GLY A 357 1.37 3.51 15.28
C GLY A 357 2.28 3.70 14.06
N ARG A 358 3.50 4.15 14.36
CA ARG A 358 4.54 4.48 13.40
C ARG A 358 5.65 3.43 13.46
N TRP A 359 6.10 2.97 12.30
CA TRP A 359 7.22 2.05 12.16
C TRP A 359 8.34 2.70 11.37
N ASN A 360 9.57 2.63 11.90
CA ASN A 360 10.76 3.04 11.16
C ASN A 360 10.97 2.06 10.01
N LYS A 361 10.87 2.54 8.77
CA LYS A 361 11.01 1.70 7.58
C LYS A 361 12.46 1.57 7.19
N LEU A 362 12.93 0.32 7.11
CA LEU A 362 14.25 -0.03 6.61
C LEU A 362 14.17 -1.21 5.64
N THR A 363 15.25 -1.50 4.92
CA THR A 363 15.39 -2.68 4.08
C THR A 363 16.60 -3.47 4.55
N VAL A 364 16.47 -4.79 4.63
CA VAL A 364 17.55 -5.71 4.99
C VAL A 364 18.45 -5.96 3.78
N ALA A 365 17.84 -6.08 2.60
CA ALA A 365 18.47 -6.18 1.30
C ALA A 365 17.65 -5.40 0.25
N HIS A 366 18.33 -4.98 -0.80
CA HIS A 366 17.71 -4.42 -1.99
C HIS A 366 17.34 -5.55 -2.96
N GLY A 367 16.15 -5.45 -3.57
CA GLY A 367 15.67 -6.38 -4.59
C GLY A 367 15.30 -7.75 -4.03
N CYS A 368 14.96 -8.69 -4.91
CA CYS A 368 14.51 -10.02 -4.52
C CYS A 368 15.56 -11.10 -4.83
N TYR A 369 16.06 -11.80 -3.81
CA TYR A 369 17.01 -12.91 -4.00
C TYR A 369 16.41 -14.13 -4.74
N TRP A 370 15.07 -14.26 -4.80
CA TRP A 370 14.40 -15.37 -5.45
C TRP A 370 14.27 -15.17 -6.97
N LYS A 371 13.84 -13.98 -7.42
CA LYS A 371 13.73 -13.53 -8.83
C LYS A 371 13.16 -14.57 -9.82
N LYS A 372 12.21 -15.40 -9.38
CA LYS A 372 11.65 -16.49 -10.21
C LYS A 372 10.13 -16.52 -10.26
N CYS A 373 9.43 -15.83 -9.36
CA CYS A 373 7.97 -15.81 -9.35
C CYS A 373 7.44 -15.32 -10.70
N SER A 374 6.58 -16.10 -11.35
CA SER A 374 6.08 -15.76 -12.69
C SER A 374 5.06 -14.63 -12.72
N PHE A 375 4.48 -14.30 -11.57
CA PHE A 375 3.54 -13.18 -11.39
C PHE A 375 4.19 -11.88 -10.91
N CYS A 376 5.43 -11.91 -10.44
CA CYS A 376 6.12 -10.71 -9.94
C CYS A 376 6.81 -9.99 -11.10
N ASP A 377 6.99 -8.68 -10.95
CA ASP A 377 7.69 -7.81 -11.89
C ASP A 377 9.22 -7.96 -11.84
N VAL A 378 9.71 -9.20 -11.76
CA VAL A 378 11.13 -9.54 -11.61
C VAL A 378 12.02 -9.13 -12.78
N SER A 379 11.42 -8.71 -13.89
CA SER A 379 12.11 -8.12 -15.05
C SER A 379 12.52 -6.66 -14.82
N LEU A 380 11.91 -5.98 -13.84
CA LEU A 380 12.25 -4.60 -13.50
C LEU A 380 13.59 -4.58 -12.74
N ASP A 381 14.47 -3.65 -13.12
CA ASP A 381 15.84 -3.62 -12.62
C ASP A 381 15.92 -3.47 -11.09
N TYR A 382 15.08 -2.62 -10.49
CA TYR A 382 15.08 -2.42 -9.03
C TYR A 382 14.66 -3.67 -8.22
N ILE A 383 13.85 -4.56 -8.81
CA ILE A 383 13.47 -5.85 -8.19
C ILE A 383 14.52 -6.92 -8.52
N GLY A 384 14.97 -6.94 -9.78
CA GLY A 384 15.85 -7.95 -10.33
C GLY A 384 17.31 -7.82 -9.91
N ARG A 385 17.74 -6.66 -9.39
CA ARG A 385 19.05 -6.42 -8.81
C ARG A 385 19.00 -6.70 -7.31
N TYR A 386 19.46 -7.89 -6.93
CA TYR A 386 19.64 -8.24 -5.52
C TYR A 386 20.97 -7.72 -4.99
N ASP A 387 20.93 -6.95 -3.91
CA ASP A 387 22.12 -6.46 -3.21
C ASP A 387 21.91 -6.46 -1.69
N ALA A 388 22.85 -7.03 -0.94
CA ALA A 388 22.75 -7.21 0.49
C ALA A 388 23.84 -6.41 1.22
N ILE A 389 23.52 -5.95 2.42
CA ILE A 389 24.49 -5.26 3.28
C ILE A 389 24.93 -6.15 4.44
N ALA A 390 26.07 -5.79 5.03
CA ALA A 390 26.51 -6.40 6.27
C ALA A 390 25.55 -6.06 7.41
N ALA A 391 25.28 -7.03 8.29
CA ALA A 391 24.43 -6.83 9.46
C ALA A 391 24.92 -5.67 10.34
N ALA A 392 26.24 -5.51 10.50
CA ALA A 392 26.83 -4.38 11.21
C ALA A 392 26.36 -3.02 10.65
N THR A 393 26.38 -2.86 9.33
CA THR A 393 25.91 -1.64 8.67
C THR A 393 24.41 -1.43 8.86
N LEU A 394 23.61 -2.50 8.80
CA LEU A 394 22.17 -2.41 9.06
C LEU A 394 21.89 -1.99 10.52
N VAL A 395 22.62 -2.55 11.48
CA VAL A 395 22.47 -2.19 12.89
C VAL A 395 22.98 -0.77 13.18
N ASP A 396 24.03 -0.29 12.49
CA ASP A 396 24.46 1.11 12.55
C ASP A 396 23.33 2.04 12.07
N ARG A 397 22.64 1.68 10.98
CA ARG A 397 21.46 2.41 10.48
C ARG A 397 20.33 2.39 11.50
N ILE A 398 20.02 1.24 12.10
CA ILE A 398 19.01 1.09 13.16
C ILE A 398 19.32 2.02 14.34
N GLU A 399 20.56 2.03 14.84
CA GLU A 399 20.96 2.88 15.97
C GLU A 399 20.87 4.38 15.62
N ALA A 400 21.27 4.78 14.42
CA ALA A 400 21.12 6.15 13.95
C ALA A 400 19.65 6.59 13.89
N VAL A 401 18.77 5.72 13.38
CA VAL A 401 17.32 6.00 13.29
C VAL A 401 16.66 6.03 14.66
N ILE A 402 17.07 5.16 15.60
CA ILE A 402 16.61 5.25 17.00
C ILE A 402 17.06 6.58 17.61
N GLY A 403 18.31 6.99 17.37
CA GLY A 403 18.85 8.27 17.86
C GLY A 403 18.09 9.49 17.33
N GLU A 404 17.64 9.45 16.08
CA GLU A 404 16.87 10.54 15.45
C GLU A 404 15.39 10.54 15.88
N THR A 405 14.75 9.37 15.89
CA THR A 405 13.28 9.24 16.03
C THR A 405 12.81 8.94 17.44
N GLY A 406 13.71 8.48 18.32
CA GLY A 406 13.40 7.97 19.66
C GLY A 406 12.62 6.65 19.68
N GLN A 407 12.42 6.00 18.52
CA GLN A 407 11.59 4.80 18.40
C GLN A 407 12.40 3.55 18.04
N THR A 408 12.03 2.44 18.66
CA THR A 408 12.67 1.13 18.50
C THR A 408 11.87 0.14 17.65
N GLY A 409 10.74 0.57 17.07
CA GLY A 409 9.90 -0.24 16.18
C GLY A 409 10.32 -0.11 14.73
N PHE A 410 10.59 -1.23 14.05
CA PHE A 410 10.98 -1.28 12.65
C PHE A 410 10.04 -2.12 11.76
N HIS A 411 9.78 -1.65 10.55
CA HIS A 411 9.16 -2.42 9.49
C HIS A 411 10.17 -2.61 8.37
N PHE A 412 10.59 -3.85 8.13
CA PHE A 412 11.47 -4.20 7.03
C PHE A 412 10.68 -4.38 5.73
N VAL A 413 10.85 -3.45 4.80
CA VAL A 413 10.06 -3.30 3.56
C VAL A 413 10.70 -3.98 2.34
N ASP A 414 11.50 -5.02 2.58
CA ASP A 414 12.11 -5.85 1.54
C ASP A 414 11.08 -6.49 0.61
N GLU A 415 11.47 -6.74 -0.65
CA GLU A 415 10.71 -7.61 -1.57
C GLU A 415 10.55 -9.03 -0.99
N ALA A 416 11.61 -9.54 -0.38
CA ALA A 416 11.62 -10.73 0.46
C ALA A 416 12.92 -10.73 1.27
N ALA A 417 12.81 -10.50 2.59
CA ALA A 417 13.97 -10.46 3.47
C ALA A 417 14.67 -11.84 3.52
N PRO A 418 15.97 -11.93 3.19
CA PRO A 418 16.67 -13.22 3.12
C PRO A 418 16.86 -13.85 4.51
N PRO A 419 16.58 -15.16 4.70
CA PRO A 419 16.75 -15.84 5.99
C PRO A 419 18.15 -15.70 6.58
N LYS A 420 19.19 -15.78 5.73
CA LYS A 420 20.59 -15.61 6.14
C LYS A 420 20.89 -14.19 6.64
N ALA A 421 20.31 -13.18 6.01
CA ALA A 421 20.50 -11.79 6.41
C ALA A 421 19.76 -11.49 7.72
N LEU A 422 18.54 -12.02 7.88
CA LEU A 422 17.77 -11.94 9.12
C LEU A 422 18.49 -12.62 10.29
N LYS A 423 19.09 -13.80 10.06
CA LYS A 423 19.93 -14.48 11.07
C LYS A 423 21.12 -13.60 11.49
N ALA A 424 21.84 -13.03 10.52
CA ALA A 424 22.98 -12.17 10.80
C ALA A 424 22.57 -10.87 11.51
N LEU A 425 21.40 -10.31 11.18
CA LEU A 425 20.82 -9.18 11.89
C LEU A 425 20.53 -9.55 13.36
N ALA A 426 19.88 -10.69 13.60
CA ALA A 426 19.59 -11.16 14.95
C ALA A 426 20.87 -11.33 15.79
N GLU A 427 21.90 -11.96 15.22
CA GLU A 427 23.21 -12.14 15.88
C GLU A 427 23.90 -10.80 16.19
N GLU A 428 23.84 -9.82 15.28
CA GLU A 428 24.48 -8.52 15.51
C GLU A 428 23.69 -7.66 16.52
N LEU A 429 22.35 -7.75 16.54
CA LEU A 429 21.51 -7.11 17.57
C LEU A 429 21.82 -7.67 18.95
N GLU A 430 21.91 -9.00 19.09
CA GLU A 430 22.26 -9.68 20.33
C GLU A 430 23.65 -9.27 20.81
N LYS A 431 24.65 -9.32 19.92
CA LYS A 431 26.03 -8.91 20.21
C LYS A 431 26.13 -7.47 20.71
N ARG A 432 25.28 -6.56 20.21
CA ARG A 432 25.24 -5.15 20.65
C ARG A 432 24.26 -4.90 21.81
N ASN A 433 23.56 -5.93 22.30
CA ASN A 433 22.48 -5.82 23.28
C ASN A 433 21.44 -4.75 22.89
N ARG A 434 21.02 -4.76 21.63
CA ARG A 434 20.00 -3.83 21.12
C ARG A 434 18.63 -4.46 21.07
N ALA A 435 17.75 -3.93 21.90
CA ALA A 435 16.34 -4.26 21.93
C ALA A 435 15.58 -3.41 20.92
N ILE A 436 15.01 -4.06 19.91
CA ILE A 436 14.07 -3.48 18.97
C ILE A 436 12.84 -4.38 18.86
N SER A 437 11.77 -3.88 18.26
CA SER A 437 10.66 -4.71 17.79
C SER A 437 10.55 -4.56 16.29
N TRP A 438 10.41 -5.66 15.57
CA TRP A 438 10.36 -5.60 14.12
C TRP A 438 9.44 -6.62 13.48
N TRP A 439 8.98 -6.29 12.28
CA TRP A 439 8.27 -7.19 11.39
C TRP A 439 8.66 -6.90 9.94
N GLY A 440 8.40 -7.84 9.03
CA GLY A 440 8.75 -7.64 7.63
C GLY A 440 8.27 -8.74 6.70
N ASN A 441 8.52 -8.52 5.41
CA ASN A 441 8.10 -9.42 4.34
C ASN A 441 9.15 -10.51 4.09
N ILE A 442 8.73 -11.76 4.04
CA ILE A 442 9.58 -12.94 3.78
C ILE A 442 8.96 -13.86 2.74
N ARG A 443 9.75 -14.84 2.30
CA ARG A 443 9.26 -16.02 1.59
C ARG A 443 9.27 -17.22 2.53
N PHE A 444 8.14 -17.94 2.69
CA PHE A 444 8.05 -19.11 3.57
C PHE A 444 8.85 -20.32 3.05
N GLU A 445 10.14 -20.34 3.36
CA GLU A 445 11.08 -21.34 2.87
C GLU A 445 11.71 -22.20 3.96
N LYS A 446 12.23 -23.37 3.56
CA LYS A 446 12.81 -24.38 4.48
C LYS A 446 13.97 -23.87 5.36
N SER A 447 14.59 -22.76 4.99
CA SER A 447 15.68 -22.15 5.76
C SER A 447 15.21 -21.60 7.11
N PHE A 448 13.91 -21.33 7.26
CA PHE A 448 13.28 -20.98 8.54
C PHE A 448 12.99 -22.23 9.37
N THR A 449 14.02 -22.71 10.08
CA THR A 449 13.86 -23.80 11.06
C THR A 449 13.24 -23.27 12.36
N PRO A 450 12.68 -24.14 13.23
CA PRO A 450 12.18 -23.72 14.54
C PRO A 450 13.22 -22.97 15.39
N GLU A 451 14.49 -23.34 15.29
CA GLU A 451 15.60 -22.68 15.99
C GLU A 451 15.80 -21.27 15.46
N LEU A 452 15.79 -21.08 14.15
CA LEU A 452 15.90 -19.76 13.55
C LEU A 452 14.68 -18.90 13.92
N CYS A 453 13.46 -19.45 13.89
CA CYS A 453 12.26 -18.71 14.26
C CYS A 453 12.32 -18.21 15.71
N ARG A 454 12.78 -19.05 16.66
CA ARG A 454 13.04 -18.63 18.04
C ARG A 454 14.11 -17.55 18.14
N GLN A 455 15.22 -17.70 17.43
CA GLN A 455 16.28 -16.69 17.39
C GLN A 455 15.77 -15.34 16.85
N LEU A 456 14.91 -15.35 15.83
CA LEU A 456 14.29 -14.13 15.31
C LEU A 456 13.34 -13.51 16.34
N ALA A 457 12.55 -14.31 17.06
CA ALA A 457 11.69 -13.83 18.14
C ALA A 457 12.51 -13.15 19.26
N ASP A 458 13.61 -13.80 19.70
CA ASP A 458 14.52 -13.27 20.72
C ASP A 458 15.19 -11.94 20.28
N SER A 459 15.40 -11.77 18.97
CA SER A 459 15.92 -10.52 18.38
C SER A 459 14.87 -9.41 18.24
N GLY A 460 13.61 -9.69 18.61
CA GLY A 460 12.50 -8.75 18.55
C GLY A 460 11.56 -8.89 17.36
N CYS A 461 11.63 -9.99 16.59
CA CYS A 461 10.65 -10.26 15.55
C CYS A 461 9.29 -10.53 16.19
N ILE A 462 8.28 -9.72 15.86
CA ILE A 462 6.92 -9.89 16.39
C ILE A 462 5.94 -10.40 15.33
N ALA A 463 6.27 -10.21 14.05
CA ALA A 463 5.45 -10.69 12.95
C ALA A 463 6.23 -10.86 11.65
N VAL A 464 5.69 -11.70 10.77
CA VAL A 464 6.15 -11.86 9.39
C VAL A 464 4.96 -11.92 8.44
N SER A 465 5.10 -11.28 7.28
CA SER A 465 4.18 -11.41 6.15
C SER A 465 4.87 -12.17 5.03
N GLY A 466 4.15 -13.04 4.33
CA GLY A 466 4.75 -13.78 3.22
C GLY A 466 3.74 -14.35 2.26
N GLY A 467 4.15 -14.49 1.00
CA GLY A 467 3.35 -15.10 -0.04
C GLY A 467 3.24 -16.62 0.12
N LEU A 468 2.04 -17.09 0.50
CA LEU A 468 1.62 -18.49 0.33
C LEU A 468 0.99 -18.69 -1.06
N GLU A 469 0.39 -17.65 -1.63
CA GLU A 469 -0.29 -17.59 -2.92
C GLU A 469 -1.51 -18.52 -3.03
N VAL A 470 -1.48 -19.51 -3.92
CA VAL A 470 -2.53 -20.51 -4.09
C VAL A 470 -2.06 -21.81 -3.46
N ALA A 471 -2.83 -22.37 -2.55
CA ALA A 471 -2.58 -23.71 -2.03
C ALA A 471 -3.05 -24.79 -3.03
N SER A 472 -2.38 -24.87 -4.19
CA SER A 472 -2.49 -25.95 -5.16
C SER A 472 -1.11 -26.20 -5.74
N ASP A 473 -0.56 -27.40 -5.54
CA ASP A 473 0.80 -27.74 -5.99
C ASP A 473 1.00 -27.53 -7.50
N ARG A 474 -0.07 -27.71 -8.29
CA ARG A 474 -0.05 -27.43 -9.73
C ARG A 474 0.23 -25.95 -10.00
N LEU A 475 -0.48 -25.06 -9.31
CA LEU A 475 -0.36 -23.62 -9.49
C LEU A 475 0.94 -23.09 -8.86
N LEU A 476 1.38 -23.62 -7.72
CA LEU A 476 2.69 -23.27 -7.12
C LEU A 476 3.88 -23.58 -8.05
N LYS A 477 3.81 -24.70 -8.79
CA LYS A 477 4.80 -25.06 -9.81
C LYS A 477 4.79 -24.08 -10.98
N LEU A 478 3.60 -23.73 -11.48
CA LEU A 478 3.44 -22.76 -12.58
C LEU A 478 3.89 -21.36 -12.16
N MET A 479 3.65 -20.99 -10.90
CA MET A 479 4.11 -19.75 -10.27
C MET A 479 5.62 -19.69 -10.05
N GLN A 480 6.31 -20.84 -10.13
CA GLN A 480 7.72 -21.00 -9.76
C GLN A 480 8.05 -20.45 -8.35
N LYS A 481 7.12 -20.60 -7.40
CA LYS A 481 7.31 -20.12 -6.03
C LYS A 481 8.38 -20.91 -5.28
N GLY A 482 8.58 -22.18 -5.65
CA GLY A 482 9.63 -23.05 -5.10
C GLY A 482 9.36 -23.53 -3.66
N VAL A 483 8.10 -23.63 -3.26
CA VAL A 483 7.63 -24.09 -1.94
C VAL A 483 6.50 -25.10 -2.11
N SER A 484 6.30 -26.01 -1.16
CA SER A 484 5.12 -26.90 -1.07
C SER A 484 4.22 -26.49 0.09
N VAL A 485 2.96 -26.93 0.08
CA VAL A 485 2.01 -26.60 1.15
C VAL A 485 2.48 -27.15 2.51
N GLU A 486 3.02 -28.36 2.56
CA GLU A 486 3.54 -28.97 3.79
C GLU A 486 4.76 -28.22 4.34
N GLN A 487 5.63 -27.73 3.45
CA GLN A 487 6.76 -26.91 3.86
C GLN A 487 6.26 -25.61 4.48
N VAL A 488 5.31 -24.93 3.83
CA VAL A 488 4.78 -23.68 4.35
C VAL A 488 4.10 -23.92 5.69
N ALA A 489 3.29 -24.97 5.84
CA ALA A 489 2.65 -25.33 7.11
C ALA A 489 3.67 -25.45 8.25
N ARG A 490 4.79 -26.17 8.04
CA ARG A 490 5.84 -26.31 9.06
C ARG A 490 6.52 -24.99 9.40
N VAL A 491 6.82 -24.17 8.39
CA VAL A 491 7.49 -22.87 8.59
C VAL A 491 6.59 -21.90 9.34
N THR A 492 5.33 -21.75 8.92
CA THR A 492 4.38 -20.84 9.56
C THR A 492 4.00 -21.29 10.96
N ARG A 493 3.92 -22.62 11.19
CA ARG A 493 3.80 -23.18 12.53
C ARG A 493 5.02 -22.86 13.40
N ALA A 494 6.23 -22.98 12.87
CA ALA A 494 7.46 -22.64 13.61
C ALA A 494 7.53 -21.17 14.03
N PHE A 495 7.06 -20.24 13.18
CA PHE A 495 6.89 -18.84 13.55
C PHE A 495 5.85 -18.66 14.66
N SER A 496 4.66 -19.26 14.48
CA SER A 496 3.57 -19.15 15.46
C SER A 496 3.95 -19.73 16.83
N ASP A 497 4.65 -20.87 16.87
CA ASP A 497 5.15 -21.49 18.10
C ASP A 497 6.25 -20.65 18.78
N ALA A 498 6.97 -19.82 18.02
CA ALA A 498 7.92 -18.84 18.55
C ALA A 498 7.23 -17.53 19.03
N GLY A 499 5.90 -17.44 18.94
CA GLY A 499 5.13 -16.24 19.30
C GLY A 499 5.14 -15.14 18.23
N ILE A 500 5.59 -15.45 17.02
CA ILE A 500 5.63 -14.51 15.88
C ILE A 500 4.31 -14.62 15.11
N LEU A 501 3.61 -13.50 14.93
CA LEU A 501 2.40 -13.45 14.13
C LEU A 501 2.71 -13.68 12.64
N VAL A 502 1.84 -14.43 11.95
CA VAL A 502 2.01 -14.78 10.54
C VAL A 502 0.84 -14.26 9.72
N HIS A 503 1.15 -13.43 8.73
CA HIS A 503 0.23 -13.01 7.68
C HIS A 503 0.54 -13.71 6.36
N ALA A 504 -0.47 -14.32 5.75
CA ALA A 504 -0.36 -14.97 4.45
C ALA A 504 -0.94 -14.11 3.32
N TYR A 505 -0.12 -13.70 2.36
CA TYR A 505 -0.62 -13.23 1.07
C TYR A 505 -1.06 -14.43 0.24
N LEU A 506 -2.32 -14.39 -0.21
CA LEU A 506 -2.99 -15.44 -0.95
C LEU A 506 -3.46 -14.89 -2.29
N MET A 507 -3.35 -15.67 -3.36
CA MET A 507 -3.70 -15.24 -4.72
C MET A 507 -4.83 -16.09 -5.29
N TYR A 508 -5.71 -15.51 -6.10
CA TYR A 508 -6.67 -16.25 -6.91
C TYR A 508 -6.87 -15.62 -8.30
N GLY A 509 -7.39 -16.39 -9.25
CA GLY A 509 -7.49 -16.03 -10.66
C GLY A 509 -6.18 -16.07 -11.45
N PHE A 510 -5.19 -16.84 -11.00
CA PHE A 510 -3.96 -17.07 -11.76
C PHE A 510 -4.27 -17.84 -13.06
N PRO A 511 -3.50 -17.68 -14.15
CA PRO A 511 -3.71 -18.39 -15.41
C PRO A 511 -4.01 -19.88 -15.23
N THR A 512 -5.06 -20.35 -15.88
CA THR A 512 -5.59 -21.72 -15.86
C THR A 512 -6.13 -22.19 -14.51
N GLN A 513 -6.38 -21.30 -13.55
CA GLN A 513 -6.95 -21.70 -12.26
C GLN A 513 -8.40 -22.17 -12.42
N THR A 514 -8.70 -23.37 -11.92
CA THR A 514 -10.05 -23.93 -11.98
C THR A 514 -10.86 -23.59 -10.73
N VAL A 515 -12.18 -23.79 -10.79
CA VAL A 515 -13.05 -23.75 -9.59
C VAL A 515 -12.56 -24.73 -8.53
N GLN A 516 -12.14 -25.94 -8.94
CA GLN A 516 -11.62 -26.95 -8.03
C GLN A 516 -10.34 -26.48 -7.31
N ASP A 517 -9.40 -25.86 -8.03
CA ASP A 517 -8.18 -25.30 -7.41
C ASP A 517 -8.53 -24.21 -6.38
N THR A 518 -9.57 -23.43 -6.63
CA THR A 518 -10.04 -22.38 -5.71
C THR A 518 -10.62 -22.97 -4.43
N VAL A 519 -11.46 -24.01 -4.57
CA VAL A 519 -12.04 -24.74 -3.42
C VAL A 519 -10.95 -25.46 -2.62
N ASP A 520 -10.01 -26.12 -3.29
CA ASP A 520 -8.88 -26.79 -2.65
C ASP A 520 -8.00 -25.77 -1.89
N ALA A 521 -7.71 -24.62 -2.50
CA ALA A 521 -6.94 -23.56 -1.87
C ALA A 521 -7.62 -23.03 -0.60
N LEU A 522 -8.94 -22.80 -0.63
CA LEU A 522 -9.68 -22.35 0.55
C LEU A 522 -9.65 -23.39 1.67
N GLU A 523 -9.69 -24.69 1.35
CA GLU A 523 -9.61 -25.76 2.33
C GLU A 523 -8.23 -25.84 3.01
N TYR A 524 -7.14 -25.68 2.27
CA TYR A 524 -5.81 -25.58 2.90
C TYR A 524 -5.72 -24.35 3.81
N VAL A 525 -6.25 -23.20 3.39
CA VAL A 525 -6.28 -22.00 4.22
C VAL A 525 -7.08 -22.25 5.50
N ARG A 526 -8.26 -22.87 5.41
CA ARG A 526 -9.06 -23.27 6.59
C ARG A 526 -8.23 -24.15 7.54
N GLN A 527 -7.57 -25.18 7.03
CA GLN A 527 -6.74 -26.08 7.85
C GLN A 527 -5.54 -25.35 8.48
N LEU A 528 -4.92 -24.38 7.79
CA LEU A 528 -3.83 -23.57 8.34
C LEU A 528 -4.30 -22.69 9.51
N PHE A 529 -5.48 -22.07 9.40
CA PHE A 529 -6.09 -21.34 10.53
C PHE A 529 -6.43 -22.29 11.68
N ALA A 530 -7.07 -23.42 11.40
CA ALA A 530 -7.44 -24.41 12.41
C ALA A 530 -6.21 -24.99 13.15
N ALA A 531 -5.10 -25.21 12.44
CA ALA A 531 -3.85 -25.67 13.01
C ALA A 531 -3.01 -24.55 13.66
N GLY A 532 -3.51 -23.30 13.73
CA GLY A 532 -2.78 -22.18 14.32
C GLY A 532 -1.48 -21.84 13.60
N CYS A 533 -1.37 -22.15 12.31
CA CYS A 533 -0.21 -21.83 11.48
C CYS A 533 -0.17 -20.35 11.09
N ILE A 534 -1.33 -19.71 10.92
CA ILE A 534 -1.47 -18.32 10.47
C ILE A 534 -2.52 -17.59 11.31
N GLN A 535 -2.32 -16.29 11.53
CA GLN A 535 -3.23 -15.44 12.31
C GLN A 535 -4.01 -14.46 11.42
N SER A 536 -3.55 -14.26 10.18
CA SER A 536 -4.20 -13.42 9.21
C SER A 536 -3.82 -13.85 7.78
N GLY A 537 -4.68 -13.53 6.82
CA GLY A 537 -4.35 -13.63 5.41
C GLY A 537 -5.15 -12.66 4.58
N PHE A 538 -4.75 -12.50 3.32
CA PHE A 538 -5.44 -11.64 2.36
C PHE A 538 -5.46 -12.27 0.96
N PHE A 539 -6.66 -12.51 0.43
CA PHE A 539 -6.85 -12.96 -0.95
C PHE A 539 -6.83 -11.77 -1.91
N HIS A 540 -5.81 -11.70 -2.76
CA HIS A 540 -5.76 -10.74 -3.85
C HIS A 540 -6.09 -11.43 -5.18
N ARG A 541 -6.85 -10.73 -6.03
CA ARG A 541 -7.08 -11.13 -7.41
C ARG A 541 -5.77 -10.97 -8.16
N PHE A 542 -5.31 -12.01 -8.85
CA PHE A 542 -4.17 -11.93 -9.75
C PHE A 542 -4.42 -10.86 -10.81
N VAL A 543 -3.44 -9.98 -10.98
CA VAL A 543 -3.39 -9.00 -12.06
C VAL A 543 -2.17 -9.33 -12.90
N CYS A 544 -2.35 -9.46 -14.21
CA CYS A 544 -1.25 -9.68 -15.13
C CYS A 544 -0.64 -8.32 -15.46
N THR A 545 0.66 -8.17 -15.19
CA THR A 545 1.44 -6.98 -15.54
C THR A 545 2.27 -7.25 -16.78
N VAL A 546 2.56 -6.22 -17.57
CA VAL A 546 3.43 -6.31 -18.76
C VAL A 546 4.89 -6.63 -18.42
N HIS A 547 5.28 -6.54 -17.15
CA HIS A 547 6.64 -6.79 -16.68
C HIS A 547 6.81 -8.19 -16.06
N SER A 548 5.72 -8.84 -15.65
CA SER A 548 5.79 -10.20 -15.11
C SER A 548 6.15 -11.23 -16.19
N PRO A 549 6.79 -12.37 -15.84
CA PRO A 549 6.96 -13.47 -16.78
C PRO A 549 5.65 -13.95 -17.44
N VAL A 550 4.51 -13.88 -16.75
CA VAL A 550 3.19 -14.15 -17.35
C VAL A 550 2.85 -13.14 -18.45
N GLY A 551 3.11 -11.85 -18.24
CA GLY A 551 2.88 -10.82 -19.26
C GLY A 551 3.88 -10.85 -20.41
N LEU A 552 5.13 -11.25 -20.16
CA LEU A 552 6.17 -11.36 -21.19
C LEU A 552 6.01 -12.63 -22.05
N HIS A 553 5.55 -13.72 -21.45
CA HIS A 553 5.45 -15.04 -22.08
C HIS A 553 4.08 -15.71 -21.83
N PRO A 554 2.95 -15.06 -22.19
CA PRO A 554 1.60 -15.53 -21.88
C PRO A 554 1.31 -16.93 -22.45
N GLU A 555 1.94 -17.30 -23.56
CA GLU A 555 1.83 -18.61 -24.20
C GLU A 555 2.30 -19.76 -23.31
N GLN A 556 3.29 -19.53 -22.44
CA GLN A 556 3.78 -20.53 -21.48
C GLN A 556 2.78 -20.82 -20.36
N PHE A 557 1.80 -19.92 -20.16
CA PHE A 557 0.76 -20.01 -19.16
C PHE A 557 -0.61 -20.34 -19.77
N GLY A 558 -0.67 -20.59 -21.09
CA GLY A 558 -1.90 -20.98 -21.79
C GLY A 558 -2.94 -19.87 -21.87
N VAL A 559 -2.53 -18.59 -21.76
CA VAL A 559 -3.41 -17.43 -21.85
C VAL A 559 -3.03 -16.56 -23.04
N THR A 560 -3.97 -15.74 -23.49
CA THR A 560 -3.73 -14.76 -24.56
C THR A 560 -3.97 -13.36 -24.00
N LEU A 561 -3.00 -12.45 -24.15
CA LEU A 561 -3.19 -11.07 -23.71
C LEU A 561 -4.21 -10.34 -24.57
N LYS A 562 -5.06 -9.56 -23.92
CA LYS A 562 -5.98 -8.64 -24.58
C LYS A 562 -5.22 -7.40 -25.02
N PRO A 563 -5.56 -6.83 -26.20
CA PRO A 563 -5.12 -5.50 -26.55
C PRO A 563 -5.49 -4.51 -25.44
N LEU A 564 -4.59 -3.60 -25.10
CA LEU A 564 -4.85 -2.57 -24.11
C LEU A 564 -5.95 -1.64 -24.62
N HIS A 565 -7.10 -1.63 -23.95
CA HIS A 565 -8.21 -0.75 -24.28
C HIS A 565 -7.93 0.66 -23.71
N PRO A 566 -8.25 1.75 -24.43
CA PRO A 566 -8.02 3.15 -24.02
C PRO A 566 -8.59 3.54 -22.65
N GLN A 567 -9.49 2.73 -22.09
CA GLN A 567 -10.24 3.01 -20.87
C GLN A 567 -9.79 2.15 -19.67
N GLY A 568 -8.64 1.46 -19.76
CA GLY A 568 -8.14 0.59 -18.68
C GLY A 568 -8.85 -0.76 -18.59
N VAL A 569 -8.38 -1.64 -17.68
CA VAL A 569 -8.70 -3.08 -17.67
C VAL A 569 -9.95 -3.46 -16.83
N ARG A 570 -10.60 -2.54 -16.07
CA ARG A 570 -11.83 -2.89 -15.31
C ARG A 570 -12.97 -1.85 -15.36
N GLN A 571 -13.42 -1.46 -16.54
CA GLN A 571 -14.86 -1.17 -16.68
C GLN A 571 -15.56 -2.42 -17.21
N PHE A 572 -16.43 -2.99 -16.37
CA PHE A 572 -17.41 -3.99 -16.75
C PHE A 572 -18.03 -3.60 -18.11
N ARG A 573 -17.74 -4.36 -19.17
CA ARG A 573 -18.49 -4.21 -20.42
C ARG A 573 -19.96 -4.46 -20.08
N LYS A 574 -20.79 -3.41 -20.12
CA LYS A 574 -22.13 -3.59 -20.66
C LYS A 574 -21.93 -4.06 -22.11
N ALA A 575 -22.31 -5.29 -22.39
CA ALA A 575 -22.21 -5.90 -23.70
C ALA A 575 -23.00 -5.04 -24.72
N ALA A 576 -22.32 -4.18 -25.49
CA ALA A 576 -22.99 -3.45 -26.57
C ALA A 576 -22.07 -2.92 -27.69
N GLU A 577 -20.77 -2.67 -27.47
CA GLU A 577 -19.96 -2.03 -28.54
C GLU A 577 -19.13 -3.02 -29.38
N PRO A 578 -19.21 -2.91 -30.73
CA PRO A 578 -18.51 -3.78 -31.68
C PRO A 578 -17.00 -3.45 -31.76
N PRO A 579 -16.14 -4.46 -31.96
CA PRO A 579 -14.69 -4.28 -32.05
C PRO A 579 -14.29 -3.85 -33.47
N THR A 580 -14.43 -2.57 -33.82
CA THR A 580 -14.02 -2.08 -35.16
C THR A 580 -13.31 -0.74 -35.21
N ALA A 581 -13.08 -0.06 -34.08
CA ALA A 581 -12.21 1.13 -34.05
C ALA A 581 -10.78 0.72 -33.67
N LEU A 582 -9.79 1.12 -34.49
CA LEU A 582 -8.37 1.06 -34.13
C LEU A 582 -8.17 1.69 -32.75
N LEU A 583 -7.69 0.91 -31.78
CA LEU A 583 -7.41 1.41 -30.43
C LEU A 583 -6.31 2.48 -30.53
N PRO A 584 -6.45 3.68 -29.96
CA PRO A 584 -5.40 4.68 -29.95
C PRO A 584 -4.12 4.13 -29.30
N PRO A 585 -2.94 4.58 -29.77
CA PRO A 585 -1.67 4.14 -29.22
C PRO A 585 -1.56 4.52 -27.73
N VAL A 586 -1.02 3.60 -26.94
CA VAL A 586 -0.74 3.82 -25.52
C VAL A 586 0.44 4.79 -25.39
N SER A 587 0.19 6.00 -24.89
CA SER A 587 1.22 7.05 -24.79
C SER A 587 1.63 7.39 -23.36
N PHE A 588 0.78 7.10 -22.38
CA PHE A 588 0.96 7.53 -21.00
C PHE A 588 1.35 6.39 -20.06
N ALA A 589 0.39 5.58 -19.60
CA ALA A 589 0.62 4.54 -18.60
C ALA A 589 0.25 3.13 -19.08
N LYS A 590 1.16 2.18 -18.84
CA LYS A 590 1.03 0.77 -19.22
C LYS A 590 1.66 -0.13 -18.15
N ASN A 591 0.82 -0.81 -17.38
CA ASN A 591 1.27 -1.84 -16.45
C ASN A 591 0.34 -3.06 -16.51
N ASP A 592 -0.92 -2.87 -16.11
CA ASP A 592 -1.89 -3.95 -16.08
C ASP A 592 -2.38 -4.31 -17.49
N VAL A 593 -2.43 -5.61 -17.80
CA VAL A 593 -2.91 -6.13 -19.07
C VAL A 593 -3.99 -7.20 -18.84
N GLY A 594 -5.13 -7.03 -19.50
CA GLY A 594 -6.18 -8.04 -19.50
C GLY A 594 -5.72 -9.29 -20.26
N PHE A 595 -6.28 -10.45 -19.93
CA PHE A 595 -6.01 -11.68 -20.67
C PHE A 595 -7.28 -12.52 -20.82
N ASP A 596 -7.29 -13.39 -21.83
CA ASP A 596 -8.28 -14.44 -21.99
C ASP A 596 -7.73 -15.75 -21.43
N ASP A 597 -8.50 -16.34 -20.51
CA ASP A 597 -8.19 -17.61 -19.86
C ASP A 597 -9.07 -18.72 -20.45
N PRO A 598 -8.49 -19.83 -20.93
CA PRO A 598 -9.24 -20.92 -21.58
C PRO A 598 -10.20 -21.64 -20.62
N THR A 599 -10.04 -21.49 -19.30
CA THR A 599 -10.93 -22.12 -18.32
C THR A 599 -12.31 -21.46 -18.25
N GLY A 600 -12.44 -20.20 -18.66
CA GLY A 600 -13.68 -19.44 -18.60
C GLY A 600 -14.25 -19.25 -17.19
N VAL A 601 -13.43 -19.45 -16.15
CA VAL A 601 -13.87 -19.36 -14.74
C VAL A 601 -14.10 -17.90 -14.35
N ASP A 602 -15.28 -17.63 -13.80
CA ASP A 602 -15.60 -16.33 -13.18
C ASP A 602 -14.94 -16.23 -11.80
N HIS A 603 -13.70 -15.75 -11.79
CA HIS A 603 -12.95 -15.55 -10.57
C HIS A 603 -13.46 -14.39 -9.71
N ASP A 604 -14.11 -13.38 -10.30
CA ASP A 604 -14.54 -12.20 -9.55
C ASP A 604 -15.64 -12.58 -8.55
N THR A 605 -16.59 -13.40 -8.98
CA THR A 605 -17.64 -13.89 -8.08
C THR A 605 -17.08 -14.87 -7.03
N LEU A 606 -16.10 -15.71 -7.39
CA LEU A 606 -15.42 -16.58 -6.41
C LEU A 606 -14.68 -15.78 -5.33
N GLY A 607 -14.08 -14.64 -5.70
CA GLY A 607 -13.38 -13.74 -4.78
C GLY A 607 -14.24 -13.24 -3.62
N ILE A 608 -15.54 -13.02 -3.86
CA ILE A 608 -16.49 -12.60 -2.82
C ILE A 608 -16.60 -13.68 -1.73
N ALA A 609 -16.72 -14.95 -2.14
CA ALA A 609 -16.79 -16.07 -1.22
C ALA A 609 -15.47 -16.28 -0.46
N LEU A 610 -14.33 -16.15 -1.14
CA LEU A 610 -13.00 -16.25 -0.53
C LEU A 610 -12.80 -15.18 0.56
N ASN A 611 -13.13 -13.93 0.25
CA ASN A 611 -13.02 -12.81 1.19
C ASN A 611 -13.93 -13.02 2.41
N LYS A 612 -15.17 -13.47 2.19
CA LYS A 612 -16.10 -13.79 3.28
C LYS A 612 -15.56 -14.91 4.17
N ALA A 613 -15.07 -16.00 3.58
CA ALA A 613 -14.53 -17.13 4.33
C ALA A 613 -13.30 -16.73 5.15
N LEU A 614 -12.33 -16.06 4.52
CA LEU A 614 -11.09 -15.62 5.17
C LEU A 614 -11.37 -14.67 6.34
N TYR A 615 -12.30 -13.74 6.17
CA TYR A 615 -12.75 -12.85 7.24
C TYR A 615 -13.25 -13.65 8.46
N ASN A 616 -14.07 -14.68 8.26
CA ASN A 616 -14.59 -15.52 9.32
C ASN A 616 -13.50 -16.39 9.96
N TYR A 617 -12.58 -16.95 9.16
CA TYR A 617 -11.45 -17.75 9.67
C TYR A 617 -10.53 -16.95 10.59
N MET A 618 -10.28 -15.67 10.28
CA MET A 618 -9.52 -14.77 11.16
C MET A 618 -10.18 -14.54 12.53
N HIS A 619 -11.47 -14.86 12.67
CA HIS A 619 -12.23 -14.79 13.93
C HIS A 619 -12.51 -16.18 14.51
N GLY A 620 -11.92 -17.24 13.96
CA GLY A 620 -12.15 -18.62 14.39
C GLY A 620 -13.50 -19.22 13.97
N ILE A 621 -14.27 -18.53 13.13
CA ILE A 621 -15.63 -18.94 12.73
C ILE A 621 -15.57 -19.84 11.50
N GLY A 622 -16.33 -20.95 11.53
CA GLY A 622 -16.47 -21.87 10.40
C GLY A 622 -15.23 -22.70 10.10
N LEU A 623 -14.33 -22.84 11.08
CA LEU A 623 -13.14 -23.68 10.95
C LEU A 623 -13.44 -25.18 11.01
N ASP A 624 -14.60 -25.62 11.50
CA ASP A 624 -14.99 -27.05 11.48
C ASP A 624 -15.91 -27.42 10.31
N ASP A 625 -16.31 -26.43 9.51
CA ASP A 625 -17.32 -26.58 8.48
C ASP A 625 -16.74 -26.93 7.09
N ASP A 626 -17.60 -27.45 6.22
CA ASP A 626 -17.28 -27.67 4.81
C ASP A 626 -17.18 -26.32 4.08
N VAL A 627 -16.02 -26.06 3.46
CA VAL A 627 -15.73 -24.81 2.73
C VAL A 627 -16.74 -24.43 1.66
N ARG A 628 -17.50 -25.39 1.12
CA ARG A 628 -18.55 -25.13 0.12
C ARG A 628 -19.67 -24.24 0.65
N GLN A 629 -19.85 -24.15 1.96
CA GLN A 629 -20.88 -23.27 2.54
C GLN A 629 -20.69 -21.81 2.16
N TRP A 630 -19.44 -21.36 2.00
CA TRP A 630 -19.09 -19.98 1.67
C TRP A 630 -19.50 -19.60 0.24
N PHE A 631 -19.76 -20.59 -0.61
CA PHE A 631 -20.19 -20.42 -1.99
C PHE A 631 -21.71 -20.64 -2.17
N ARG A 632 -22.49 -20.81 -1.10
CA ARG A 632 -23.96 -20.94 -1.21
C ARG A 632 -24.56 -19.62 -1.71
N GLY A 633 -25.42 -19.69 -2.73
CA GLY A 633 -25.99 -18.51 -3.41
C GLY A 633 -25.13 -17.97 -4.57
N HIS A 634 -24.01 -18.64 -4.88
CA HIS A 634 -23.15 -18.30 -6.01
C HIS A 634 -23.75 -18.81 -7.35
N PRO A 635 -23.63 -18.08 -8.48
CA PRO A 635 -24.19 -18.45 -9.77
C PRO A 635 -23.69 -19.79 -10.34
N THR A 636 -22.48 -20.23 -10.00
CA THR A 636 -22.08 -21.63 -10.18
C THR A 636 -22.82 -22.50 -9.18
N GLU A 637 -24.02 -22.94 -9.55
CA GLU A 637 -25.00 -23.63 -8.69
C GLU A 637 -24.48 -24.90 -7.96
N ARG A 638 -23.30 -25.42 -8.31
CA ARG A 638 -22.63 -26.55 -7.62
C ARG A 638 -21.11 -26.45 -7.65
N VAL A 639 -20.50 -25.78 -6.66
CA VAL A 639 -19.05 -25.93 -6.40
C VAL A 639 -18.71 -27.37 -5.99
N PRO A 640 -17.58 -27.93 -6.49
CA PRO A 640 -17.19 -29.30 -6.19
C PRO A 640 -16.74 -29.46 -4.73
N ARG A 641 -16.67 -30.71 -4.26
CA ARG A 641 -16.03 -31.04 -2.97
C ARG A 641 -14.52 -30.80 -3.07
N THR A 642 -13.92 -30.40 -1.96
CA THR A 642 -12.46 -30.34 -1.86
C THR A 642 -11.84 -31.72 -2.09
N ARG A 643 -10.69 -31.76 -2.76
CA ARG A 643 -9.83 -32.95 -2.90
C ARG A 643 -8.77 -33.02 -1.81
N VAL A 644 -8.65 -31.98 -0.99
CA VAL A 644 -7.67 -31.90 0.09
C VAL A 644 -8.10 -32.86 1.21
N PRO A 645 -7.20 -33.75 1.67
CA PRO A 645 -7.49 -34.62 2.81
C PRO A 645 -7.79 -33.81 4.08
N ARG A 646 -8.79 -34.24 4.87
CA ARG A 646 -9.27 -33.53 6.08
C ARG A 646 -8.17 -33.15 7.08
N HIS A 647 -7.13 -33.97 7.20
CA HIS A 647 -6.01 -33.81 8.14
C HIS A 647 -4.69 -33.61 7.39
N PHE A 648 -4.71 -32.88 6.27
CA PHE A 648 -3.50 -32.68 5.47
C PHE A 648 -2.45 -31.86 6.24
N ILE A 649 -2.85 -30.70 6.76
CA ILE A 649 -1.94 -29.82 7.50
C ILE A 649 -1.47 -30.48 8.80
N GLU A 650 -2.37 -31.07 9.59
CA GLU A 650 -2.00 -31.78 10.82
C GLU A 650 -0.92 -32.86 10.56
N ARG A 651 -1.11 -33.71 9.53
CA ARG A 651 -0.09 -34.72 9.16
C ARG A 651 1.23 -34.12 8.67
N ALA A 652 1.21 -32.92 8.09
CA ALA A 652 2.41 -32.23 7.65
C ALA A 652 3.24 -31.67 8.82
N LEU A 653 2.60 -31.41 9.96
CA LEU A 653 3.21 -30.90 11.19
C LEU A 653 3.81 -32.00 12.06
N GLY A 654 3.33 -33.25 11.93
CA GLY A 654 3.85 -34.42 12.65
C GLY A 654 2.85 -34.93 13.65
#